data_AF-A0A7R9P587-F1
#
_entry.id   AF-A0A7R9P587-F1
#
_cell.length_a   1.000
_cell.length_b   1.000
_cell.length_c   1.000
_cell.angle_alpha   90.00
_cell.angle_beta   90.00
_cell.angle_gamma   90.00
#
_symmetry.space_group_name_H-M   'P 1'
#
loop_
_entity.id
_entity.type
_entity.pdbx_description
1 polymer ?
#
loop_
_entity_poly.entity_id
_entity_poly.type
_entity_poly.pdbx_seq_one_letter_code
_entity_poly.pdbx_strand_id
1 'polypeptide(L)'
;MTDMRKLHSTPLHFAAGYNRVCVVEFLLAHGADVHAKDKGGLVPLHNACSYGHYEVTELLVKHGASVNVADLWKFTPLHEAAAKGKAEIVRLLLKHGADASKKNRDGATPLDLVREGDQDVADLLRGNAALLDAAKKGNLARVQRLVNTDNINCRDVQGRNSTPLHLAAGYNNLEVAEFLLDHGADVNAQDKGGLIPLHNASSYGHLDIAALLIKFNTVVNATDKWGFTPLHEAAQKGRTQLCALLLAHGADPFLKNQEGQSPADLASAEDVRCLLQDAMATHPTHPVPRPSSIAAPPTSPAVATETVIMPSGASMTLCIPMARGSPLPGAEGCSAPAEQVKTEGTAPENITTVSGFLHSLGLEHLLELFEREQITLDILAEMSHDDLKQVGVSAYGYRHKLLKGIDKLSSSTGLQLSPPSSPGTLLVDLLSEDKEFMAVEEEMQSTIREHRDNGHSGGVFCRYNIVRIQKVQNRKLWERYAHRRQEVAEENNNQGNERMLFHGSPFINAIVQKGFDERHAYIGGMFGAGIYFAEHSSKSNQYVYGIGGGTGCPSHKDRSCYICHRHLLLCRVTLGKSFLQFSAMKMAHAPPGHHSVMGRPSAGGLNFPEYVVYRGEQAYPEYLITYQIVKPEETTPVSETESR
;
A
#
# COMPACT_ATOMS: atom_id res chain seq x y z
N MET A 1 -59.33 -15.54 32.76
CA MET A 1 -59.01 -16.97 32.97
C MET A 1 -59.27 -17.72 31.67
N THR A 2 -58.33 -17.69 30.75
CA THR A 2 -58.34 -18.55 29.55
C THR A 2 -57.86 -19.94 29.94
N ASP A 3 -58.57 -20.95 29.46
CA ASP A 3 -58.44 -22.37 29.79
C ASP A 3 -57.00 -22.91 29.61
N MET A 4 -56.24 -22.97 30.72
CA MET A 4 -54.86 -23.49 30.77
C MET A 4 -54.77 -25.01 30.53
N ARG A 5 -55.89 -25.71 30.29
CA ARG A 5 -55.90 -27.16 30.04
C ARG A 5 -55.76 -27.53 28.57
N LYS A 6 -55.66 -26.55 27.66
CA LYS A 6 -55.57 -26.81 26.21
C LYS A 6 -54.17 -26.69 25.61
N LEU A 7 -53.15 -26.30 26.37
CA LEU A 7 -51.74 -26.39 25.98
C LEU A 7 -51.03 -27.21 27.07
N HIS A 8 -50.39 -28.33 26.75
CA HIS A 8 -49.64 -29.13 27.73
C HIS A 8 -48.33 -28.44 28.20
N SER A 9 -48.27 -27.11 28.16
CA SER A 9 -47.11 -26.32 28.55
C SER A 9 -46.99 -26.32 30.08
N THR A 10 -45.85 -26.78 30.57
CA THR A 10 -45.54 -26.79 32.02
C THR A 10 -45.22 -25.37 32.53
N PRO A 11 -45.21 -25.12 33.85
CA PRO A 11 -44.75 -23.84 34.40
C PRO A 11 -43.35 -23.44 33.90
N LEU A 12 -42.48 -24.43 33.66
CA LEU A 12 -41.14 -24.21 33.12
C LEU A 12 -41.17 -23.66 31.69
N HIS A 13 -42.12 -24.07 30.84
CA HIS A 13 -42.28 -23.50 29.49
C HIS A 13 -42.60 -22.01 29.52
N PHE A 14 -43.50 -21.60 30.40
CA PHE A 14 -43.89 -20.20 30.55
C PHE A 14 -42.76 -19.38 31.17
N ALA A 15 -42.16 -19.87 32.25
CA ALA A 15 -41.02 -19.20 32.88
C ALA A 15 -39.88 -19.00 31.89
N ALA A 16 -39.60 -20.01 31.06
CA ALA A 16 -38.58 -19.95 30.01
C ALA A 16 -38.94 -18.94 28.91
N GLY A 17 -40.16 -18.97 28.38
CA GLY A 17 -40.59 -18.07 27.30
C GLY A 17 -40.73 -16.59 27.70
N TYR A 18 -40.93 -16.29 28.99
CA TYR A 18 -41.09 -14.93 29.52
C TYR A 18 -39.86 -14.41 30.28
N ASN A 19 -38.69 -15.03 30.11
CA ASN A 19 -37.43 -14.64 30.75
C ASN A 19 -37.50 -14.52 32.29
N ARG A 20 -38.17 -15.46 32.96
CA ARG A 20 -38.31 -15.44 34.43
C ARG A 20 -37.20 -16.25 35.07
N VAL A 21 -35.96 -15.78 34.97
CA VAL A 21 -34.73 -16.51 35.38
C VAL A 21 -34.87 -17.13 36.78
N CYS A 22 -35.19 -16.33 37.80
CA CYS A 22 -35.34 -16.84 39.18
C CYS A 22 -36.43 -17.92 39.32
N VAL A 23 -37.49 -17.84 38.51
CA VAL A 23 -38.57 -18.86 38.50
C VAL A 23 -38.08 -20.12 37.80
N VAL A 24 -37.32 -20.00 36.71
CA VAL A 24 -36.71 -21.14 36.02
C VAL A 24 -35.75 -21.88 36.98
N GLU A 25 -34.86 -21.15 37.67
CA GLU A 25 -33.96 -21.72 38.69
C GLU A 25 -34.73 -22.44 39.80
N PHE A 26 -35.74 -21.78 40.37
CA PHE A 26 -36.57 -22.36 41.42
C PHE A 26 -37.25 -23.65 40.94
N LEU A 27 -37.85 -23.63 39.75
CA LEU A 27 -38.53 -24.81 39.20
C LEU A 27 -37.57 -25.98 38.94
N LEU A 28 -36.41 -25.72 38.35
CA LEU A 28 -35.40 -26.75 38.10
C LEU A 28 -34.85 -27.34 39.40
N ALA A 29 -34.59 -26.51 40.42
CA ALA A 29 -34.15 -26.95 41.74
C ALA A 29 -35.19 -27.85 42.45
N HIS A 30 -36.49 -27.70 42.11
CA HIS A 30 -37.59 -28.50 42.65
C HIS A 30 -38.04 -29.62 41.69
N GLY A 31 -37.17 -30.04 40.77
CA GLY A 31 -37.39 -31.24 39.95
C GLY A 31 -38.33 -31.04 38.76
N ALA A 32 -38.51 -29.80 38.27
CA ALA A 32 -39.20 -29.58 37.00
C ALA A 32 -38.46 -30.28 35.84
N ASP A 33 -39.18 -31.08 35.06
CA ASP A 33 -38.63 -31.80 33.92
C ASP A 33 -38.25 -30.83 32.78
N VAL A 34 -36.95 -30.72 32.52
CA VAL A 34 -36.37 -29.90 31.45
C VAL A 34 -36.69 -30.44 30.04
N HIS A 35 -37.11 -31.71 29.94
CA HIS A 35 -37.46 -32.39 28.70
C HIS A 35 -38.98 -32.47 28.45
N ALA A 36 -39.79 -31.91 29.35
CA ALA A 36 -41.24 -31.93 29.22
C ALA A 36 -41.66 -31.35 27.87
N LYS A 37 -42.54 -32.07 27.15
CA LYS A 37 -43.04 -31.66 25.84
C LYS A 37 -44.46 -31.14 25.94
N ASP A 38 -44.73 -30.01 25.30
CA ASP A 38 -46.09 -29.53 25.10
C ASP A 38 -46.82 -30.26 23.95
N LYS A 39 -48.00 -29.76 23.54
CA LYS A 39 -48.78 -30.37 22.44
C LYS A 39 -48.09 -30.33 21.07
N GLY A 40 -47.22 -29.34 20.84
CA GLY A 40 -46.42 -29.23 19.63
C GLY A 40 -45.13 -30.05 19.69
N GLY A 41 -44.85 -30.71 20.81
CA GLY A 41 -43.58 -31.40 21.05
C GLY A 41 -42.45 -30.44 21.46
N LEU A 42 -42.76 -29.16 21.70
CA LEU A 42 -41.77 -28.18 22.15
C LEU A 42 -41.41 -28.48 23.60
N VAL A 43 -40.11 -28.41 23.89
CA VAL A 43 -39.55 -28.35 25.25
C VAL A 43 -39.28 -26.89 25.66
N PRO A 44 -39.12 -26.56 26.97
CA PRO A 44 -38.86 -25.20 27.43
C PRO A 44 -37.70 -24.48 26.72
N LEU A 45 -36.68 -25.23 26.28
CA LEU A 45 -35.54 -24.69 25.53
C LEU A 45 -35.95 -24.05 24.20
N HIS A 46 -36.95 -24.58 23.48
CA HIS A 46 -37.43 -23.93 22.25
C HIS A 46 -37.95 -22.52 22.52
N ASN A 47 -38.75 -22.35 23.58
CA ASN A 47 -39.33 -21.05 23.94
C ASN A 47 -38.23 -20.04 24.30
N ALA A 48 -37.27 -20.43 25.15
CA ALA A 48 -36.14 -19.58 25.50
C ALA A 48 -35.35 -19.14 24.25
N CYS A 49 -35.08 -20.09 23.34
CA CYS A 49 -34.34 -19.82 22.11
C CYS A 49 -35.09 -18.94 21.11
N SER A 50 -36.39 -19.18 20.89
CA SER A 50 -37.23 -18.42 19.94
C SER A 50 -37.33 -16.94 20.35
N TYR A 51 -37.43 -16.67 21.66
CA TYR A 51 -37.52 -15.30 22.18
C TYR A 51 -36.17 -14.62 22.43
N GLY A 52 -35.07 -15.38 22.53
CA GLY A 52 -33.72 -14.82 22.68
C GLY A 52 -33.22 -14.68 24.11
N HIS A 53 -33.75 -15.49 25.05
CA HIS A 53 -33.47 -15.35 26.48
C HIS A 53 -32.19 -16.09 26.87
N TYR A 54 -31.04 -15.43 26.74
CA TYR A 54 -29.72 -16.04 26.88
C TYR A 54 -29.52 -16.78 28.21
N GLU A 55 -29.77 -16.11 29.34
CA GLU A 55 -29.55 -16.63 30.69
C GLU A 55 -30.42 -17.87 30.95
N VAL A 56 -31.69 -17.82 30.54
CA VAL A 56 -32.61 -18.96 30.62
C VAL A 56 -32.13 -20.11 29.73
N THR A 57 -31.73 -19.83 28.49
CA THR A 57 -31.21 -20.86 27.57
C THR A 57 -29.98 -21.55 28.17
N GLU A 58 -29.03 -20.78 28.69
CA GLU A 58 -27.82 -21.33 29.31
C GLU A 58 -28.17 -22.19 30.53
N LEU A 59 -29.07 -21.71 31.39
CA LEU A 59 -29.52 -22.44 32.58
C LEU A 59 -30.19 -23.78 32.21
N LEU A 60 -31.10 -23.77 31.23
CA LEU A 60 -31.76 -24.99 30.77
C LEU A 60 -30.74 -26.01 30.22
N VAL A 61 -29.75 -25.55 29.44
CA VAL A 61 -28.68 -26.41 28.90
C VAL A 61 -27.79 -26.96 30.03
N LYS A 62 -27.44 -26.15 31.03
CA LYS A 62 -26.69 -26.58 32.23
C LYS A 62 -27.45 -27.66 33.01
N HIS A 63 -28.77 -27.60 33.03
CA HIS A 63 -29.64 -28.62 33.64
C HIS A 63 -29.96 -29.80 32.72
N GLY A 64 -29.24 -29.97 31.61
CA GLY A 64 -29.31 -31.15 30.76
C GLY A 64 -30.27 -31.07 29.58
N ALA A 65 -30.84 -29.90 29.27
CA ALA A 65 -31.69 -29.74 28.09
C ALA A 65 -30.94 -30.18 26.81
N SER A 66 -31.56 -31.06 26.02
CA SER A 66 -30.98 -31.52 24.76
C SER A 66 -31.07 -30.42 23.70
N VAL A 67 -29.94 -29.84 23.31
CA VAL A 67 -29.85 -28.78 22.27
C VAL A 67 -30.32 -29.23 20.88
N ASN A 68 -30.37 -30.55 20.68
CA ASN A 68 -30.68 -31.21 19.42
C ASN A 68 -32.06 -31.88 19.42
N VAL A 69 -32.86 -31.63 20.46
CA VAL A 69 -34.26 -32.08 20.57
C VAL A 69 -35.06 -31.57 19.38
N ALA A 70 -35.98 -32.39 18.89
CA ALA A 70 -36.89 -32.08 17.81
C ALA A 70 -38.33 -32.02 18.33
N ASP A 71 -39.05 -30.98 17.93
CA ASP A 71 -40.50 -30.89 18.10
C ASP A 71 -41.24 -31.82 17.10
N LEU A 72 -42.58 -31.73 17.04
CA LEU A 72 -43.36 -32.55 16.10
C LEU A 72 -43.06 -32.24 14.63
N TRP A 73 -42.63 -31.02 14.29
CA TRP A 73 -42.23 -30.60 12.93
C TRP A 73 -40.74 -30.75 12.66
N LYS A 74 -40.02 -31.43 13.55
CA LYS A 74 -38.56 -31.61 13.50
C LYS A 74 -37.77 -30.30 13.60
N PHE A 75 -38.38 -29.21 14.09
CA PHE A 75 -37.65 -28.02 14.48
C PHE A 75 -36.82 -28.34 15.72
N THR A 76 -35.59 -27.85 15.71
CA THR A 76 -34.71 -27.86 16.89
C THR A 76 -34.67 -26.47 17.50
N PRO A 77 -34.20 -26.31 18.76
CA PRO A 77 -33.96 -24.99 19.34
C PRO A 77 -33.07 -24.09 18.47
N LEU A 78 -32.16 -24.68 17.67
CA LEU A 78 -31.31 -23.94 16.74
C LEU A 78 -32.11 -23.39 15.54
N HIS A 79 -33.10 -24.13 15.02
CA HIS A 79 -34.00 -23.63 13.98
C HIS A 79 -34.81 -22.42 14.49
N GLU A 80 -35.35 -22.51 15.71
CA GLU A 80 -36.09 -21.41 16.34
C GLU A 80 -35.23 -20.15 16.50
N ALA A 81 -34.03 -20.30 17.05
CA ALA A 81 -33.10 -19.19 17.23
C ALA A 81 -32.69 -18.56 15.88
N ALA A 82 -32.43 -19.38 14.87
CA ALA A 82 -32.03 -18.93 13.54
C ALA A 82 -33.15 -18.16 12.83
N ALA A 83 -34.38 -18.71 12.81
CA ALA A 83 -35.54 -18.07 12.21
C ALA A 83 -35.89 -16.72 12.85
N LYS A 84 -35.58 -16.55 14.14
CA LYS A 84 -35.83 -15.33 14.92
C LYS A 84 -34.63 -14.39 15.03
N GLY A 85 -33.53 -14.66 14.32
CA GLY A 85 -32.37 -13.76 14.27
C GLY A 85 -31.58 -13.67 15.58
N LYS A 86 -31.62 -14.70 16.43
CA LYS A 86 -31.04 -14.66 17.79
C LYS A 86 -29.58 -15.12 17.78
N ALA A 87 -28.68 -14.28 17.28
CA ALA A 87 -27.24 -14.61 17.10
C ALA A 87 -26.57 -15.17 18.37
N GLU A 88 -26.77 -14.56 19.53
CA GLU A 88 -26.15 -15.02 20.78
C GLU A 88 -26.69 -16.38 21.25
N ILE A 89 -27.97 -16.67 20.99
CA ILE A 89 -28.55 -17.99 21.24
C ILE A 89 -27.97 -19.02 20.27
N VAL A 90 -27.86 -18.69 18.98
CA VAL A 90 -27.26 -19.56 17.96
C VAL A 90 -25.83 -19.92 18.35
N ARG A 91 -25.02 -18.92 18.74
CA ARG A 91 -23.65 -19.12 19.23
C ARG A 91 -23.61 -20.05 20.44
N LEU A 92 -24.48 -19.83 21.43
CA LEU A 92 -24.56 -20.65 22.63
C LEU A 92 -24.95 -22.11 22.31
N LEU A 93 -25.95 -22.31 21.46
CA LEU A 93 -26.39 -23.65 21.06
C LEU A 93 -25.30 -24.41 20.29
N LEU A 94 -24.61 -23.75 19.35
CA LEU A 94 -23.49 -24.34 18.61
C LEU A 94 -22.35 -24.73 19.55
N LYS A 95 -22.01 -23.87 20.53
CA LYS A 95 -21.02 -24.16 21.58
C LYS A 95 -21.37 -25.43 22.38
N HIS A 96 -22.65 -25.71 22.57
CA HIS A 96 -23.15 -26.91 23.26
C HIS A 96 -23.47 -28.09 22.33
N GLY A 97 -23.00 -28.06 21.07
CA GLY A 97 -23.08 -29.19 20.14
C GLY A 97 -24.38 -29.29 19.36
N ALA A 98 -25.11 -28.18 19.18
CA ALA A 98 -26.25 -28.16 18.27
C ALA A 98 -25.81 -28.44 16.82
N ASP A 99 -26.54 -29.32 16.14
CA ASP A 99 -26.24 -29.76 14.78
C ASP A 99 -26.91 -28.83 13.76
N ALA A 100 -26.11 -27.98 13.13
CA ALA A 100 -26.54 -27.03 12.10
C ALA A 100 -26.96 -27.70 10.77
N SER A 101 -26.72 -29.00 10.59
CA SER A 101 -27.09 -29.75 9.39
C SER A 101 -28.46 -30.44 9.48
N LYS A 102 -29.07 -30.47 10.67
CA LYS A 102 -30.39 -31.09 10.87
C LYS A 102 -31.44 -30.39 10.02
N LYS A 103 -32.29 -31.19 9.41
CA LYS A 103 -33.43 -30.72 8.61
C LYS A 103 -34.74 -30.88 9.36
N ASN A 104 -35.60 -29.87 9.27
CA ASN A 104 -36.98 -29.94 9.72
C ASN A 104 -37.84 -30.80 8.76
N ARG A 105 -39.15 -30.89 8.98
CA ARG A 105 -40.07 -31.64 8.11
C ARG A 105 -40.15 -31.11 6.67
N ASP A 106 -39.91 -29.83 6.47
CA ASP A 106 -39.90 -29.18 5.15
C ASP A 106 -38.56 -29.38 4.41
N GLY A 107 -37.59 -30.04 5.05
CA GLY A 107 -36.25 -30.25 4.50
C GLY A 107 -35.30 -29.06 4.68
N ALA A 108 -35.73 -28.01 5.39
CA ALA A 108 -34.94 -26.82 5.67
C ALA A 108 -34.00 -27.05 6.86
N THR A 109 -32.76 -26.60 6.73
CA THR A 109 -31.79 -26.48 7.82
C THR A 109 -32.01 -25.17 8.60
N PRO A 110 -31.39 -24.97 9.79
CA PRO A 110 -31.45 -23.68 10.47
C PRO A 110 -30.98 -22.51 9.60
N LEU A 111 -29.98 -22.73 8.73
CA LEU A 111 -29.45 -21.70 7.83
C LEU A 111 -30.49 -21.26 6.79
N ASP A 112 -31.31 -22.19 6.29
CA ASP A 112 -32.34 -21.91 5.27
C ASP A 112 -33.49 -21.05 5.83
N LEU A 113 -33.63 -21.00 7.17
CA LEU A 113 -34.67 -20.23 7.85
C LEU A 113 -34.22 -18.82 8.26
N VAL A 114 -32.94 -18.48 8.06
CA VAL A 114 -32.40 -17.17 8.44
C VAL A 114 -33.03 -16.08 7.57
N ARG A 115 -33.57 -15.03 8.22
CA ARG A 115 -34.19 -13.90 7.52
C ARG A 115 -33.15 -13.07 6.77
N GLU A 116 -33.57 -12.49 5.65
CA GLU A 116 -32.74 -11.51 4.93
C GLU A 116 -32.35 -10.36 5.88
N GLY A 117 -31.05 -10.11 6.01
CA GLY A 117 -30.48 -9.10 6.93
C GLY A 117 -29.83 -9.67 8.20
N ASP A 118 -30.18 -10.89 8.64
CA ASP A 118 -29.61 -11.53 9.84
C ASP A 118 -28.23 -12.19 9.53
N GLN A 119 -27.30 -11.41 8.96
CA GLN A 119 -26.03 -11.92 8.44
C GLN A 119 -25.15 -12.59 9.50
N ASP A 120 -25.14 -12.09 10.73
CA ASP A 120 -24.35 -12.68 11.82
C ASP A 120 -24.82 -14.11 12.16
N VAL A 121 -26.13 -14.36 12.12
CA VAL A 121 -26.69 -15.70 12.30
C VAL A 121 -26.28 -16.61 11.14
N ALA A 122 -26.39 -16.12 9.90
CA ALA A 122 -25.98 -16.89 8.72
C ALA A 122 -24.49 -17.26 8.78
N ASP A 123 -23.64 -16.35 9.27
CA ASP A 123 -22.20 -16.57 9.39
C ASP A 123 -21.87 -17.59 10.49
N LEU A 124 -22.53 -17.52 11.64
CA LEU A 124 -22.39 -18.52 12.71
C LEU A 124 -22.74 -19.93 12.22
N LEU A 125 -23.83 -20.06 11.46
CA LEU A 125 -24.30 -21.35 10.95
C LEU A 125 -23.44 -21.90 9.81
N ARG A 126 -22.83 -21.03 9.00
CA ARG A 126 -21.84 -21.43 7.97
C ARG A 126 -20.48 -21.79 8.55
N GLY A 127 -20.13 -21.28 9.73
CA GLY A 127 -18.84 -21.51 10.38
C GLY A 127 -17.66 -21.11 9.49
N ASN A 128 -16.69 -22.01 9.33
CA ASN A 128 -15.48 -21.76 8.53
C ASN A 128 -15.77 -21.34 7.08
N ALA A 129 -16.89 -21.80 6.49
CA ALA A 129 -17.27 -21.41 5.14
C ALA A 129 -17.55 -19.88 5.04
N ALA A 130 -18.04 -19.25 6.11
CA ALA A 130 -18.22 -17.80 6.14
C ALA A 130 -16.89 -17.05 6.13
N LEU A 131 -15.89 -17.54 6.89
CA LEU A 131 -14.54 -16.96 6.91
C LEU A 131 -13.86 -17.09 5.54
N LEU A 132 -13.95 -18.27 4.91
CA LEU A 132 -13.41 -18.52 3.57
C LEU A 132 -14.07 -17.59 2.52
N ASP A 133 -15.39 -17.44 2.55
CA ASP A 133 -16.12 -16.52 1.66
C ASP A 133 -15.73 -15.05 1.90
N ALA A 134 -15.60 -14.63 3.17
CA ALA A 134 -15.18 -13.28 3.52
C ALA A 134 -13.75 -12.99 3.03
N ALA A 135 -12.83 -13.94 3.19
CA ALA A 135 -11.46 -13.80 2.73
C ALA A 135 -11.35 -13.75 1.19
N LYS A 136 -12.14 -14.56 0.50
CA LYS A 136 -12.27 -14.54 -0.96
C LYS A 136 -12.82 -13.22 -1.50
N LYS A 137 -13.80 -12.62 -0.81
CA LYS A 137 -14.44 -11.35 -1.22
C LYS A 137 -13.71 -10.09 -0.76
N GLY A 138 -12.64 -10.23 0.02
CA GLY A 138 -11.89 -9.08 0.54
C GLY A 138 -12.62 -8.30 1.64
N ASN A 139 -13.61 -8.89 2.32
CA ASN A 139 -14.35 -8.20 3.37
C ASN A 139 -13.59 -8.29 4.71
N LEU A 140 -12.62 -7.39 4.91
CA LEU A 140 -11.77 -7.36 6.10
C LEU A 140 -12.58 -7.28 7.39
N ALA A 141 -13.58 -6.40 7.46
CA ALA A 141 -14.39 -6.25 8.67
C ALA A 141 -15.12 -7.55 9.05
N ARG A 142 -15.57 -8.33 8.07
CA ARG A 142 -16.19 -9.64 8.30
C ARG A 142 -15.15 -10.70 8.67
N VAL A 143 -13.97 -10.70 8.05
CA VAL A 143 -12.85 -11.57 8.45
C VAL A 143 -12.47 -11.35 9.91
N GLN A 144 -12.27 -10.10 10.32
CA GLN A 144 -11.93 -9.70 11.69
C GLN A 144 -12.92 -10.22 12.74
N ARG A 145 -14.21 -10.29 12.40
CA ARG A 145 -15.24 -10.82 13.32
C ARG A 145 -15.31 -12.35 13.38
N LEU A 146 -14.91 -13.03 12.30
CA LEU A 146 -15.09 -14.49 12.15
C LEU A 146 -13.84 -15.29 12.51
N VAL A 147 -12.67 -14.69 12.34
CA VAL A 147 -11.38 -15.35 12.56
C VAL A 147 -11.09 -15.51 14.06
N ASN A 148 -10.49 -16.63 14.41
CA ASN A 148 -9.96 -16.94 15.73
C ASN A 148 -8.74 -17.87 15.59
N THR A 149 -8.07 -18.15 16.71
CA THR A 149 -6.86 -18.98 16.75
C THR A 149 -7.08 -20.38 16.17
N ASP A 150 -8.29 -20.93 16.27
CA ASP A 150 -8.59 -22.31 15.89
C ASP A 150 -8.95 -22.43 14.41
N ASN A 151 -9.50 -21.37 13.80
CA ASN A 151 -10.01 -21.41 12.43
C ASN A 151 -9.22 -20.59 11.40
N ILE A 152 -8.16 -19.89 11.81
CA ILE A 152 -7.38 -19.05 10.90
C ILE A 152 -6.80 -19.82 9.70
N ASN A 153 -6.46 -21.10 9.92
CA ASN A 153 -6.00 -22.03 8.89
C ASN A 153 -7.08 -23.07 8.51
N CYS A 154 -8.37 -22.73 8.67
CA CYS A 154 -9.46 -23.60 8.23
C CYS A 154 -9.36 -23.90 6.73
N ARG A 155 -10.01 -24.99 6.29
CA ARG A 155 -9.86 -25.50 4.92
C ARG A 155 -11.19 -25.59 4.21
N ASP A 156 -11.19 -25.22 2.93
CA ASP A 156 -12.29 -25.48 2.01
C ASP A 156 -12.37 -26.98 1.67
N VAL A 157 -13.01 -27.75 2.56
CA VAL A 157 -13.13 -29.21 2.45
C VAL A 157 -13.95 -29.67 1.25
N GLN A 158 -14.80 -28.81 0.68
CA GLN A 158 -15.59 -29.11 -0.50
C GLN A 158 -14.85 -28.80 -1.81
N GLY A 159 -13.88 -27.89 -1.75
CA GLY A 159 -13.03 -27.51 -2.88
C GLY A 159 -11.61 -28.08 -2.82
N ARG A 160 -10.62 -27.20 -2.97
CA ARG A 160 -9.20 -27.57 -3.04
C ARG A 160 -8.51 -27.68 -1.68
N ASN A 161 -9.22 -27.73 -0.55
CA ASN A 161 -8.64 -27.57 0.79
C ASN A 161 -7.85 -26.26 0.98
N SER A 162 -8.20 -25.22 0.22
CA SER A 162 -7.62 -23.88 0.34
C SER A 162 -7.88 -23.27 1.71
N THR A 163 -6.91 -22.55 2.24
CA THR A 163 -7.06 -21.74 3.47
C THR A 163 -7.60 -20.34 3.16
N PRO A 164 -8.05 -19.55 4.17
CA PRO A 164 -8.40 -18.15 3.96
C PRO A 164 -7.28 -17.36 3.26
N LEU A 165 -6.02 -17.62 3.60
CA LEU A 165 -4.87 -16.96 2.98
C LEU A 165 -4.70 -17.34 1.50
N HIS A 166 -4.95 -18.58 1.10
CA HIS A 166 -4.96 -18.96 -0.32
C HIS A 166 -5.99 -18.17 -1.13
N LEU A 167 -7.18 -17.96 -0.53
CA LEU A 167 -8.26 -17.23 -1.17
C LEU A 167 -7.94 -15.74 -1.23
N ALA A 168 -7.48 -15.14 -0.13
CA ALA A 168 -7.06 -13.75 -0.12
C ALA A 168 -5.93 -13.50 -1.14
N ALA A 169 -4.94 -14.41 -1.21
CA ALA A 169 -3.84 -14.32 -2.15
C ALA A 169 -4.29 -14.45 -3.60
N GLY A 170 -5.13 -15.44 -3.94
CA GLY A 170 -5.58 -15.66 -5.33
C GLY A 170 -6.55 -14.60 -5.86
N TYR A 171 -7.31 -13.94 -4.99
CA TYR A 171 -8.28 -12.91 -5.34
C TYR A 171 -7.79 -11.47 -5.12
N ASN A 172 -6.48 -11.28 -4.86
CA ASN A 172 -5.84 -9.98 -4.67
C ASN A 172 -6.38 -9.14 -3.51
N ASN A 173 -6.73 -9.78 -2.40
CA ASN A 173 -7.25 -9.08 -1.22
C ASN A 173 -6.10 -8.78 -0.23
N LEU A 174 -5.29 -7.76 -0.54
CA LEU A 174 -4.05 -7.44 0.20
C LEU A 174 -4.27 -7.21 1.69
N GLU A 175 -5.22 -6.35 2.06
CA GLU A 175 -5.49 -6.03 3.47
C GLU A 175 -5.94 -7.26 4.27
N VAL A 176 -6.71 -8.15 3.63
CA VAL A 176 -7.11 -9.42 4.25
C VAL A 176 -5.92 -10.37 4.40
N ALA A 177 -5.07 -10.47 3.37
CA ALA A 177 -3.88 -11.33 3.42
C ALA A 177 -2.91 -10.86 4.51
N GLU A 178 -2.67 -9.55 4.62
CA GLU A 178 -1.83 -8.95 5.67
C GLU A 178 -2.41 -9.23 7.05
N PHE A 179 -3.70 -8.95 7.25
CA PHE A 179 -4.36 -9.23 8.51
C PHE A 179 -4.26 -10.71 8.90
N LEU A 180 -4.51 -11.64 7.98
CA LEU A 180 -4.43 -13.08 8.26
C LEU A 180 -3.00 -13.49 8.65
N LEU A 181 -1.98 -12.97 7.98
CA LEU A 181 -0.58 -13.26 8.29
C LEU A 181 -0.17 -12.73 9.66
N ASP A 182 -0.55 -11.49 9.99
CA ASP A 182 -0.32 -10.89 11.31
C ASP A 182 -0.95 -11.68 12.46
N HIS A 183 -2.02 -12.43 12.17
CA HIS A 183 -2.75 -13.23 13.16
C HIS A 183 -2.34 -14.72 13.15
N GLY A 184 -1.28 -15.08 12.43
CA GLY A 184 -0.71 -16.43 12.45
C GLY A 184 -1.24 -17.39 11.38
N ALA A 185 -1.75 -16.88 10.26
CA ALA A 185 -2.02 -17.72 9.11
C ALA A 185 -0.72 -18.36 8.60
N ASP A 186 -0.76 -19.65 8.31
CA ASP A 186 0.39 -20.38 7.79
C ASP A 186 0.63 -19.98 6.32
N VAL A 187 1.67 -19.17 6.12
CA VAL A 187 2.11 -18.67 4.82
C VAL A 187 2.49 -19.77 3.83
N ASN A 188 2.81 -20.98 4.32
CA ASN A 188 3.24 -22.13 3.54
C ASN A 188 2.23 -23.30 3.61
N ALA A 189 1.02 -23.05 4.09
CA ALA A 189 -0.02 -24.07 4.10
C ALA A 189 -0.21 -24.61 2.69
N GLN A 190 -0.20 -25.93 2.52
CA GLN A 190 -0.45 -26.55 1.22
C GLN A 190 -1.92 -26.93 1.06
N ASP A 191 -2.48 -26.67 -0.11
CA ASP A 191 -3.80 -27.12 -0.52
C ASP A 191 -3.78 -28.60 -0.99
N LYS A 192 -4.89 -29.10 -1.53
CA LYS A 192 -5.01 -30.49 -2.03
C LYS A 192 -4.03 -30.80 -3.17
N GLY A 193 -3.65 -29.80 -3.97
CA GLY A 193 -2.66 -29.89 -5.06
C GLY A 193 -1.22 -29.71 -4.59
N GLY A 194 -0.98 -29.36 -3.32
CA GLY A 194 0.34 -29.01 -2.82
C GLY A 194 0.71 -27.53 -3.03
N LEU A 195 -0.21 -26.73 -3.57
CA LEU A 195 0.01 -25.32 -3.81
C LEU A 195 -0.02 -24.57 -2.47
N ILE A 196 0.94 -23.67 -2.29
CA ILE A 196 0.95 -22.68 -1.19
C ILE A 196 0.33 -21.34 -1.67
N PRO A 197 -0.04 -20.39 -0.78
CA PRO A 197 -0.59 -19.09 -1.17
C PRO A 197 0.23 -18.34 -2.22
N LEU A 198 1.57 -18.47 -2.19
CA LEU A 198 2.44 -17.83 -3.18
C LEU A 198 2.21 -18.35 -4.61
N HIS A 199 1.86 -19.63 -4.80
CA HIS A 199 1.51 -20.14 -6.14
C HIS A 199 0.27 -19.44 -6.68
N ASN A 200 -0.76 -19.25 -5.85
CA ASN A 200 -1.98 -18.56 -6.26
C ASN A 200 -1.66 -17.10 -6.65
N ALA A 201 -0.90 -16.37 -5.81
CA ALA A 201 -0.47 -15.01 -6.14
C ALA A 201 0.33 -14.97 -7.46
N SER A 202 1.18 -15.98 -7.67
CA SER A 202 2.06 -16.06 -8.84
C SER A 202 1.32 -16.35 -10.14
N SER A 203 0.34 -17.26 -10.12
CA SER A 203 -0.46 -17.61 -11.30
C SER A 203 -1.29 -16.41 -11.80
N TYR A 204 -1.82 -15.62 -10.88
CA TYR A 204 -2.63 -14.44 -11.22
C TYR A 204 -1.85 -13.13 -11.36
N GLY A 205 -0.57 -13.09 -10.96
CA GLY A 205 0.29 -11.90 -11.11
C GLY A 205 0.12 -10.85 -10.01
N HIS A 206 -0.30 -11.25 -8.81
CA HIS A 206 -0.56 -10.33 -7.70
C HIS A 206 0.73 -9.98 -6.96
N LEU A 207 1.43 -8.96 -7.45
CA LEU A 207 2.78 -8.58 -7.02
C LEU A 207 2.87 -8.21 -5.53
N ASP A 208 1.96 -7.36 -5.05
CA ASP A 208 1.96 -6.91 -3.65
C ASP A 208 1.69 -8.05 -2.67
N ILE A 209 0.77 -8.96 -3.03
CA ILE A 209 0.53 -10.18 -2.26
C ILE A 209 1.79 -11.04 -2.23
N ALA A 210 2.45 -11.25 -3.37
CA ALA A 210 3.66 -12.08 -3.42
C ALA A 210 4.79 -11.47 -2.57
N ALA A 211 5.00 -10.16 -2.65
CA ALA A 211 5.97 -9.44 -1.81
C ALA A 211 5.65 -9.56 -0.32
N LEU A 212 4.36 -9.44 0.04
CA LEU A 212 3.89 -9.66 1.40
C LEU A 212 4.15 -11.09 1.88
N LEU A 213 3.84 -12.11 1.07
CA LEU A 213 4.10 -13.51 1.42
C LEU A 213 5.61 -13.77 1.59
N ILE A 214 6.46 -13.17 0.76
CA ILE A 214 7.93 -13.21 0.90
C ILE A 214 8.39 -12.56 2.21
N LYS A 215 7.84 -11.40 2.57
CA LYS A 215 8.11 -10.73 3.86
C LYS A 215 7.77 -11.63 5.06
N PHE A 216 6.74 -12.46 4.94
CA PHE A 216 6.35 -13.45 5.96
C PHE A 216 7.07 -14.80 5.81
N ASN A 217 8.22 -14.85 5.14
CA ASN A 217 9.07 -16.03 4.96
C ASN A 217 8.35 -17.21 4.26
N THR A 218 7.57 -16.92 3.22
CA THR A 218 7.09 -17.97 2.32
C THR A 218 8.26 -18.69 1.64
N VAL A 219 8.10 -19.98 1.35
CA VAL A 219 9.11 -20.79 0.65
C VAL A 219 8.99 -20.50 -0.85
N VAL A 220 9.86 -19.61 -1.35
CA VAL A 220 9.87 -19.15 -2.75
C VAL A 220 10.01 -20.30 -3.76
N ASN A 221 10.77 -21.34 -3.41
CA ASN A 221 10.96 -22.55 -4.23
C ASN A 221 10.08 -23.72 -3.80
N ALA A 222 8.97 -23.48 -3.10
CA ALA A 222 8.03 -24.54 -2.76
C ALA A 222 7.53 -25.23 -4.02
N THR A 223 7.40 -26.55 -3.98
CA THR A 223 6.84 -27.31 -5.10
C THR A 223 5.46 -27.84 -4.74
N ASP A 224 4.56 -27.79 -5.71
CA ASP A 224 3.30 -28.53 -5.64
C ASP A 224 3.50 -30.04 -5.90
N LYS A 225 2.41 -30.79 -6.01
CA LYS A 225 2.46 -32.26 -6.23
C LYS A 225 3.03 -32.67 -7.59
N TRP A 226 3.12 -31.76 -8.55
CA TRP A 226 3.66 -32.00 -9.89
C TRP A 226 5.06 -31.38 -10.06
N GLY A 227 5.63 -30.82 -8.99
CA GLY A 227 6.96 -30.20 -9.02
C GLY A 227 6.96 -28.77 -9.57
N PHE A 228 5.79 -28.15 -9.75
CA PHE A 228 5.72 -26.75 -10.16
C PHE A 228 6.06 -25.86 -8.97
N THR A 229 6.91 -24.86 -9.20
CA THR A 229 7.21 -23.80 -8.23
C THR A 229 6.37 -22.55 -8.53
N PRO A 230 6.29 -21.57 -7.60
CA PRO A 230 5.70 -20.27 -7.92
C PRO A 230 6.29 -19.61 -9.17
N LEU A 231 7.58 -19.81 -9.44
CA LEU A 231 8.24 -19.30 -10.65
C LEU A 231 7.74 -19.99 -11.93
N HIS A 232 7.47 -21.31 -11.88
CA HIS A 232 6.83 -22.01 -13.00
C HIS A 232 5.44 -21.44 -13.29
N GLU A 233 4.62 -21.22 -12.26
CA GLU A 233 3.28 -20.62 -12.39
C GLU A 233 3.35 -19.21 -12.99
N ALA A 234 4.22 -18.37 -12.45
CA ALA A 234 4.43 -17.01 -12.96
C ALA A 234 4.88 -17.03 -14.43
N ALA A 235 5.83 -17.89 -14.78
CA ALA A 235 6.37 -17.98 -16.12
C ALA A 235 5.33 -18.47 -17.14
N GLN A 236 4.61 -19.54 -16.78
CA GLN A 236 3.56 -20.11 -17.63
C GLN A 236 2.44 -19.10 -17.91
N LYS A 237 2.10 -18.23 -16.94
CA LYS A 237 1.06 -17.21 -17.07
C LYS A 237 1.56 -15.85 -17.57
N GLY A 238 2.84 -15.74 -17.98
CA GLY A 238 3.39 -14.52 -18.55
C GLY A 238 3.51 -13.37 -17.53
N ARG A 239 3.82 -13.67 -16.26
CA ARG A 239 3.87 -12.68 -15.17
C ARG A 239 5.29 -12.13 -14.98
N THR A 240 5.77 -11.33 -15.92
CA THR A 240 7.17 -10.85 -15.99
C THR A 240 7.66 -10.19 -14.71
N GLN A 241 6.91 -9.23 -14.18
CA GLN A 241 7.27 -8.52 -12.94
C GLN A 241 7.36 -9.46 -11.73
N LEU A 242 6.46 -10.44 -11.67
CA LEU A 242 6.43 -11.38 -10.56
C LEU A 242 7.53 -12.45 -10.71
N CYS A 243 7.88 -12.85 -11.93
CA CYS A 243 9.08 -13.66 -12.18
C CYS A 243 10.34 -12.93 -11.69
N ALA A 244 10.47 -11.64 -12.01
CA ALA A 244 11.60 -10.83 -11.55
C ALA A 244 11.66 -10.72 -10.02
N LEU A 245 10.51 -10.48 -9.36
CA LEU A 245 10.42 -10.47 -7.91
C LEU A 245 10.87 -11.81 -7.30
N LEU A 246 10.34 -12.92 -7.82
CA LEU A 246 10.69 -14.26 -7.33
C LEU A 246 12.19 -14.54 -7.48
N LEU A 247 12.78 -14.24 -8.65
CA LEU A 247 14.22 -14.39 -8.90
C LEU A 247 15.06 -13.54 -7.95
N ALA A 248 14.68 -12.27 -7.73
CA ALA A 248 15.35 -11.37 -6.80
C ALA A 248 15.32 -11.89 -5.35
N HIS A 249 14.34 -12.74 -5.02
CA HIS A 249 14.18 -13.37 -3.70
C HIS A 249 14.59 -14.85 -3.69
N GLY A 250 15.45 -15.26 -4.62
CA GLY A 250 16.11 -16.57 -4.59
C GLY A 250 15.30 -17.71 -5.22
N ALA A 251 14.34 -17.41 -6.09
CA ALA A 251 13.73 -18.44 -6.93
C ALA A 251 14.77 -19.04 -7.87
N ASP A 252 14.82 -20.36 -7.94
CA ASP A 252 15.78 -21.08 -8.78
C ASP A 252 15.18 -21.31 -10.17
N PRO A 253 15.73 -20.69 -11.24
CA PRO A 253 15.23 -20.86 -12.60
C PRO A 253 15.60 -22.22 -13.22
N PHE A 254 16.44 -23.04 -12.57
CA PHE A 254 16.86 -24.35 -13.04
C PHE A 254 16.00 -25.51 -12.50
N LEU A 255 15.17 -25.26 -11.48
CA LEU A 255 14.29 -26.29 -10.96
C LEU A 255 13.36 -26.81 -12.04
N LYS A 256 13.16 -28.12 -12.07
CA LYS A 256 12.32 -28.80 -13.05
C LYS A 256 11.11 -29.42 -12.39
N ASN A 257 9.97 -29.31 -13.05
CA ASN A 257 8.78 -30.07 -12.68
C ASN A 257 8.97 -31.58 -12.97
N GLN A 258 7.95 -32.39 -12.65
CA GLN A 258 8.01 -33.84 -12.91
C GLN A 258 8.07 -34.21 -14.40
N GLU A 259 7.72 -33.30 -15.29
CA GLU A 259 7.85 -33.46 -16.75
C GLU A 259 9.24 -33.07 -17.26
N GLY A 260 10.15 -32.65 -16.37
CA GLY A 260 11.52 -32.26 -16.72
C GLY A 260 11.64 -30.85 -17.32
N GLN A 261 10.58 -30.04 -17.24
CA GLN A 261 10.50 -28.68 -17.75
C GLN A 261 10.90 -27.68 -16.67
N SER A 262 11.75 -26.72 -17.03
CA SER A 262 12.07 -25.54 -16.23
C SER A 262 11.01 -24.44 -16.39
N PRO A 263 11.02 -23.38 -15.56
CA PRO A 263 10.16 -22.20 -15.79
C PRO A 263 10.35 -21.58 -17.17
N ALA A 264 11.58 -21.58 -17.71
CA ALA A 264 11.88 -21.02 -19.03
C ALA A 264 11.24 -21.84 -20.17
N ASP A 265 11.17 -23.17 -20.01
CA ASP A 265 10.52 -24.06 -20.98
C ASP A 265 8.99 -23.84 -21.03
N LEU A 266 8.41 -23.44 -19.90
CA LEU A 266 6.98 -23.15 -19.77
C LEU A 266 6.60 -21.71 -20.11
N ALA A 267 7.59 -20.81 -20.25
CA ALA A 267 7.35 -19.38 -20.45
C ALA A 267 6.50 -19.14 -21.71
N SER A 268 5.31 -18.56 -21.51
CA SER A 268 4.37 -18.26 -22.61
C SER A 268 4.68 -16.92 -23.30
N ALA A 269 5.30 -15.98 -22.57
CA ALA A 269 5.67 -14.67 -23.07
C ALA A 269 7.18 -14.57 -23.33
N GLU A 270 7.57 -13.84 -24.38
CA GLU A 270 8.97 -13.75 -24.81
C GLU A 270 9.85 -13.02 -23.79
N ASP A 271 9.35 -11.94 -23.23
CA ASP A 271 10.02 -11.14 -22.20
C ASP A 271 10.31 -11.96 -20.93
N VAL A 272 9.36 -12.81 -20.52
CA VAL A 272 9.56 -13.78 -19.43
C VAL A 272 10.65 -14.78 -19.78
N ARG A 273 10.66 -15.30 -21.02
CA ARG A 273 11.67 -16.27 -21.46
C ARG A 273 13.07 -15.66 -21.45
N CYS A 274 13.22 -14.44 -21.99
CA CYS A 274 14.48 -13.70 -21.95
C CYS A 274 14.94 -13.47 -20.51
N LEU A 275 14.07 -12.98 -19.63
CA LEU A 275 14.38 -12.76 -18.22
C LEU A 275 14.90 -14.04 -17.53
N LEU A 276 14.26 -15.18 -17.77
CA LEU A 276 14.66 -16.44 -17.18
C LEU A 276 15.98 -16.96 -17.76
N GLN A 277 16.20 -16.83 -19.07
CA GLN A 277 17.46 -17.20 -19.71
C GLN A 277 18.63 -16.34 -19.20
N ASP A 278 18.43 -15.04 -19.02
CA ASP A 278 19.43 -14.12 -18.47
C ASP A 278 19.75 -14.48 -17.01
N ALA A 279 18.73 -14.80 -16.21
CA ALA A 279 18.92 -15.27 -14.84
C ALA A 279 19.71 -16.60 -14.78
N MET A 280 19.49 -17.51 -15.74
CA MET A 280 20.26 -18.75 -15.84
C MET A 280 21.71 -18.50 -16.29
N ALA A 281 21.97 -17.49 -17.13
CA ALA A 281 23.31 -17.16 -17.62
C ALA A 281 24.21 -16.47 -16.56
N THR A 282 23.61 -15.85 -15.54
CA THR A 282 24.33 -15.03 -14.54
C THR A 282 24.81 -15.81 -13.30
N HIS A 283 24.49 -17.11 -13.18
CA HIS A 283 25.05 -17.98 -12.14
C HIS A 283 26.34 -18.68 -12.62
N PRO A 284 27.53 -18.37 -12.07
CA PRO A 284 28.80 -18.85 -12.63
C PRO A 284 29.13 -20.27 -12.16
N THR A 285 29.29 -21.19 -13.12
CA THR A 285 30.38 -22.16 -13.02
C THR A 285 31.62 -21.52 -13.68
N HIS A 286 32.59 -21.13 -12.84
CA HIS A 286 33.92 -20.58 -13.15
C HIS A 286 34.08 -19.06 -13.43
N PRO A 287 35.24 -18.47 -13.00
CA PRO A 287 35.45 -17.03 -12.90
C PRO A 287 35.95 -16.42 -14.22
N VAL A 288 35.45 -15.24 -14.57
CA VAL A 288 35.81 -14.52 -15.80
C VAL A 288 36.30 -13.10 -15.44
N PRO A 289 37.31 -12.57 -16.15
CA PRO A 289 38.23 -11.56 -15.62
C PRO A 289 37.78 -10.11 -15.86
N ARG A 290 38.46 -9.23 -15.12
CA ARG A 290 38.40 -7.77 -15.17
C ARG A 290 38.58 -7.22 -16.60
N PRO A 291 37.78 -6.24 -17.06
CA PRO A 291 38.08 -5.52 -18.29
C PRO A 291 39.21 -4.50 -18.07
N SER A 292 40.14 -4.49 -19.00
CA SER A 292 41.31 -3.62 -19.08
C SER A 292 40.94 -2.19 -19.50
N SER A 293 41.68 -1.26 -18.91
CA SER A 293 41.70 0.18 -19.09
C SER A 293 41.66 0.66 -20.55
N ILE A 294 40.78 1.62 -20.83
CA ILE A 294 40.94 2.58 -21.94
C ILE A 294 41.10 3.98 -21.32
N ALA A 295 42.14 4.67 -21.77
CA ALA A 295 42.63 5.93 -21.23
C ALA A 295 41.69 7.12 -21.48
N ALA A 296 41.68 8.05 -20.53
CA ALA A 296 40.97 9.32 -20.57
C ALA A 296 41.74 10.40 -21.36
N PRO A 297 41.04 11.34 -22.04
CA PRO A 297 41.58 12.66 -22.34
C PRO A 297 41.24 13.65 -21.20
N PRO A 298 41.97 14.78 -21.10
CA PRO A 298 41.83 15.71 -19.97
C PRO A 298 40.75 16.76 -20.26
N THR A 299 40.06 17.25 -19.23
CA THR A 299 39.78 18.70 -18.98
C THR A 299 38.80 18.89 -17.80
N SER A 300 39.15 19.87 -16.96
CA SER A 300 38.44 20.67 -15.93
C SER A 300 36.99 20.34 -15.49
N PRO A 301 36.62 20.58 -14.21
CA PRO A 301 35.27 20.31 -13.72
C PRO A 301 34.30 21.39 -14.22
N ALA A 302 33.49 21.05 -15.23
CA ALA A 302 32.34 21.85 -15.59
C ALA A 302 31.13 21.39 -14.77
N VAL A 303 30.37 22.34 -14.20
CA VAL A 303 29.01 22.08 -13.71
C VAL A 303 28.21 21.56 -14.90
N ALA A 304 27.74 20.31 -14.85
CA ALA A 304 26.96 19.74 -15.94
C ALA A 304 25.62 20.49 -16.02
N THR A 305 25.38 21.17 -17.14
CA THR A 305 24.14 21.91 -17.41
C THR A 305 23.40 21.28 -18.58
N GLU A 306 22.09 21.10 -18.45
CA GLU A 306 21.19 20.58 -19.49
C GLU A 306 20.19 21.64 -19.93
N THR A 307 19.94 21.73 -21.24
CA THR A 307 18.92 22.63 -21.79
C THR A 307 17.57 21.93 -21.87
N VAL A 308 16.56 22.49 -21.23
CA VAL A 308 15.16 22.02 -21.26
C VAL A 308 14.26 22.95 -22.04
N ILE A 309 13.14 22.42 -22.53
CA ILE A 309 12.07 23.20 -23.17
C ILE A 309 10.96 23.44 -22.14
N MET A 310 10.68 24.73 -21.90
CA MET A 310 9.62 25.21 -21.03
C MET A 310 8.24 25.02 -21.67
N PRO A 311 7.13 25.07 -20.91
CA PRO A 311 5.79 24.90 -21.47
C PRO A 311 5.45 25.91 -22.59
N SER A 312 5.95 27.15 -22.52
CA SER A 312 5.82 28.15 -23.59
C SER A 312 6.60 27.82 -24.88
N GLY A 313 7.52 26.86 -24.84
CA GLY A 313 8.48 26.56 -25.90
C GLY A 313 9.83 27.27 -25.76
N ALA A 314 10.01 28.12 -24.74
CA ALA A 314 11.31 28.74 -24.44
C ALA A 314 12.34 27.69 -23.98
N SER A 315 13.62 27.90 -24.29
CA SER A 315 14.70 27.04 -23.79
C SER A 315 15.32 27.63 -22.52
N MET A 316 15.58 26.78 -21.53
CA MET A 316 16.23 27.15 -20.27
C MET A 316 17.35 26.17 -19.96
N THR A 317 18.51 26.67 -19.52
CA THR A 317 19.64 25.85 -19.09
C THR A 317 19.61 25.64 -17.58
N LEU A 318 19.56 24.37 -17.15
CA LEU A 318 19.46 23.97 -15.76
C LEU A 318 20.70 23.20 -15.31
N CYS A 319 21.13 23.41 -14.07
CA CYS A 319 22.22 22.63 -13.47
C CYS A 319 21.74 21.23 -13.06
N ILE A 320 22.48 20.21 -13.44
CA ILE A 320 22.24 18.81 -13.07
C ILE A 320 22.85 18.56 -11.67
N PRO A 321 22.19 17.78 -10.79
CA PRO A 321 22.82 17.32 -9.57
C PRO A 321 23.98 16.32 -9.89
N MET A 322 25.26 16.72 -9.82
CA MET A 322 26.41 15.81 -10.04
C MET A 322 27.56 15.88 -8.99
N ALA A 323 28.24 14.74 -8.87
CA ALA A 323 29.08 14.22 -7.79
C ALA A 323 30.43 14.92 -7.50
N ARG A 324 30.92 14.84 -6.24
CA ARG A 324 32.29 15.21 -5.84
C ARG A 324 33.09 13.99 -5.39
N GLY A 325 34.32 13.83 -5.91
CA GLY A 325 35.31 12.86 -5.44
C GLY A 325 36.77 13.33 -5.55
N SER A 326 37.44 13.43 -4.38
CA SER A 326 38.87 13.16 -4.05
C SER A 326 40.03 14.03 -4.61
N PRO A 327 41.31 13.89 -4.15
CA PRO A 327 41.93 13.86 -2.80
C PRO A 327 43.22 14.77 -2.72
N LEU A 328 44.06 14.74 -1.65
CA LEU A 328 45.56 14.93 -1.64
C LEU A 328 46.19 14.93 -0.18
N PRO A 329 47.54 14.84 0.04
CA PRO A 329 48.18 13.73 0.78
C PRO A 329 49.19 14.08 1.93
N GLY A 330 49.51 13.07 2.76
CA GLY A 330 50.86 12.67 3.22
C GLY A 330 51.60 13.42 4.35
N ALA A 331 51.99 12.70 5.43
CA ALA A 331 53.33 12.72 6.07
C ALA A 331 53.48 11.74 7.26
N GLU A 332 54.37 10.75 7.07
CA GLU A 332 55.39 10.14 7.97
C GLU A 332 55.22 10.01 9.51
N GLY A 333 55.59 8.83 10.05
CA GLY A 333 56.18 8.70 11.41
C GLY A 333 55.97 7.36 12.13
N CYS A 334 57.06 6.69 12.52
CA CYS A 334 57.13 5.31 13.03
C CYS A 334 56.81 5.09 14.54
N SER A 335 56.58 3.81 14.86
CA SER A 335 57.01 3.02 16.05
C SER A 335 55.99 2.70 17.17
N ALA A 336 55.96 1.41 17.53
CA ALA A 336 55.37 0.83 18.75
C ALA A 336 56.53 0.39 19.69
N PRO A 337 56.35 0.14 21.02
CA PRO A 337 55.66 -1.07 21.48
C PRO A 337 54.91 -1.03 22.85
N ALA A 338 53.96 -1.98 23.00
CA ALA A 338 53.63 -2.87 24.14
C ALA A 338 53.20 -2.40 25.57
N GLU A 339 52.18 -3.13 26.07
CA GLU A 339 51.81 -3.49 27.47
C GLU A 339 51.20 -2.43 28.41
N GLN A 340 50.31 -2.72 29.38
CA GLN A 340 49.20 -3.66 29.59
C GLN A 340 48.48 -3.16 30.88
N VAL A 341 47.15 -3.37 30.99
CA VAL A 341 46.34 -3.50 32.23
C VAL A 341 45.79 -2.24 32.97
N LYS A 342 44.47 -2.06 32.77
CA LYS A 342 43.31 -1.82 33.68
C LYS A 342 43.18 -0.62 34.64
N THR A 343 41.99 -0.01 34.48
CA THR A 343 41.03 0.58 35.46
C THR A 343 41.40 1.89 36.14
N GLU A 344 40.79 2.99 35.71
CA GLU A 344 39.68 3.71 36.38
C GLU A 344 39.25 4.92 35.54
N GLY A 345 38.03 5.42 35.80
CA GLY A 345 37.34 6.37 34.92
C GLY A 345 37.95 7.77 34.86
N THR A 346 37.87 8.37 33.68
CA THR A 346 38.07 9.81 33.43
C THR A 346 37.08 10.28 32.35
N ALA A 347 36.67 11.54 32.47
CA ALA A 347 35.64 12.25 31.71
C ALA A 347 35.71 12.08 30.18
N PRO A 348 34.60 12.20 29.42
CA PRO A 348 34.66 12.08 27.98
C PRO A 348 35.42 13.27 27.41
N GLU A 349 36.60 13.01 26.88
CA GLU A 349 37.26 13.90 25.93
C GLU A 349 36.29 14.21 24.79
N ASN A 350 36.33 15.43 24.24
CA ASN A 350 35.44 15.87 23.16
C ASN A 350 35.62 14.97 21.92
N ILE A 351 34.84 13.88 21.81
CA ILE A 351 34.83 13.00 20.64
C ILE A 351 34.18 13.77 19.49
N THR A 352 35.01 14.36 18.63
CA THR A 352 34.59 15.10 17.43
C THR A 352 34.80 14.32 16.13
N THR A 353 35.43 13.15 16.19
CA THR A 353 35.77 12.33 15.02
C THR A 353 35.22 10.91 15.11
N VAL A 354 34.87 10.32 13.96
CA VAL A 354 34.35 8.94 13.84
C VAL A 354 35.34 7.91 14.38
N SER A 355 36.64 8.12 14.12
CA SER A 355 37.71 7.26 14.63
C SER A 355 37.74 7.22 16.16
N GLY A 356 37.69 8.39 16.82
CA GLY A 356 37.63 8.46 18.29
C GLY A 356 36.36 7.83 18.86
N PHE A 357 35.23 7.95 18.16
CA PHE A 357 33.97 7.33 18.54
C PHE A 357 34.01 5.80 18.46
N LEU A 358 34.49 5.24 17.34
CA LEU A 358 34.61 3.80 17.15
C LEU A 358 35.60 3.18 18.16
N HIS A 359 36.69 3.89 18.46
CA HIS A 359 37.65 3.50 19.50
C HIS A 359 36.96 3.41 20.88
N SER A 360 36.15 4.40 21.25
CA SER A 360 35.41 4.40 22.53
C SER A 360 34.44 3.22 22.70
N LEU A 361 33.98 2.62 21.59
CA LEU A 361 33.08 1.47 21.57
C LEU A 361 33.80 0.12 21.37
N GLY A 362 35.11 0.13 21.13
CA GLY A 362 35.90 -1.05 20.78
C GLY A 362 35.54 -1.64 19.41
N LEU A 363 35.17 -0.79 18.44
CA LEU A 363 34.74 -1.17 17.09
C LEU A 363 35.65 -0.62 15.98
N GLU A 364 36.95 -0.47 16.27
CA GLU A 364 37.97 0.09 15.36
C GLU A 364 38.08 -0.63 14.02
N HIS A 365 37.81 -1.95 14.00
CA HIS A 365 37.83 -2.75 12.76
C HIS A 365 36.78 -2.31 11.72
N LEU A 366 35.80 -1.47 12.12
CA LEU A 366 34.82 -0.89 11.20
C LEU A 366 35.29 0.46 10.61
N LEU A 367 36.43 0.99 11.04
CA LEU A 367 36.92 2.30 10.61
C LEU A 367 37.14 2.37 9.09
N GLU A 368 37.78 1.36 8.50
CA GLU A 368 38.00 1.30 7.04
C GLU A 368 36.67 1.28 6.25
N LEU A 369 35.63 0.64 6.79
CA LEU A 369 34.30 0.60 6.18
C LEU A 369 33.62 1.97 6.29
N PHE A 370 33.71 2.63 7.44
CA PHE A 370 33.16 3.97 7.65
C PHE A 370 33.87 5.02 6.80
N GLU A 371 35.19 4.92 6.62
CA GLU A 371 35.96 5.79 5.73
C GLU A 371 35.65 5.53 4.26
N ARG A 372 35.54 4.27 3.84
CA ARG A 372 35.19 3.90 2.46
C ARG A 372 33.80 4.42 2.08
N GLU A 373 32.84 4.28 2.97
CA GLU A 373 31.45 4.71 2.76
C GLU A 373 31.21 6.17 3.21
N GLN A 374 32.27 6.86 3.66
CA GLN A 374 32.26 8.26 4.11
C GLN A 374 31.21 8.57 5.18
N ILE A 375 31.01 7.66 6.13
CA ILE A 375 30.02 7.79 7.21
C ILE A 375 30.61 8.64 8.34
N THR A 376 30.10 9.85 8.48
CA THR A 376 30.41 10.80 9.56
C THR A 376 29.49 10.60 10.78
N LEU A 377 29.77 11.26 11.93
CA LEU A 377 29.00 11.07 13.17
C LEU A 377 27.56 11.56 13.07
N ASP A 378 27.32 12.63 12.32
CA ASP A 378 26.01 13.17 11.96
C ASP A 378 25.24 12.20 11.06
N ILE A 379 25.89 11.61 10.05
CA ILE A 379 25.27 10.58 9.21
C ILE A 379 24.91 9.36 10.06
N LEU A 380 25.83 8.89 10.92
CA LEU A 380 25.60 7.73 11.79
C LEU A 380 24.43 7.96 12.76
N ALA A 381 24.24 9.18 13.25
CA ALA A 381 23.14 9.53 14.15
C ALA A 381 21.76 9.38 13.49
N GLU A 382 21.70 9.42 12.16
CA GLU A 382 20.47 9.31 11.36
C GLU A 382 20.28 7.92 10.74
N MET A 383 21.28 7.05 10.82
CA MET A 383 21.23 5.71 10.24
C MET A 383 20.39 4.75 11.08
N SER A 384 19.66 3.86 10.40
CA SER A 384 18.94 2.75 11.03
C SER A 384 19.76 1.45 11.05
N HIS A 385 19.22 0.44 11.72
CA HIS A 385 19.78 -0.91 11.68
C HIS A 385 19.86 -1.49 10.26
N ASP A 386 18.96 -1.09 9.36
CA ASP A 386 18.94 -1.56 7.98
C ASP A 386 19.94 -0.80 7.12
N ASP A 387 20.14 0.50 7.35
CA ASP A 387 21.16 1.30 6.66
C ASP A 387 22.56 0.78 6.98
N LEU A 388 22.87 0.56 8.26
CA LEU A 388 24.17 -0.01 8.67
C LEU A 388 24.39 -1.43 8.12
N LYS A 389 23.31 -2.20 7.92
CA LYS A 389 23.38 -3.54 7.32
C LYS A 389 23.72 -3.46 5.83
N GLN A 390 23.13 -2.50 5.11
CA GLN A 390 23.39 -2.28 3.68
C GLN A 390 24.81 -1.77 3.42
N VAL A 391 25.34 -0.95 4.32
CA VAL A 391 26.73 -0.46 4.28
C VAL A 391 27.75 -1.58 4.60
N GLY A 392 27.30 -2.69 5.20
CA GLY A 392 28.11 -3.89 5.39
C GLY A 392 28.38 -4.25 6.86
N VAL A 393 27.79 -3.54 7.83
CA VAL A 393 27.83 -3.92 9.26
C VAL A 393 26.78 -5.01 9.51
N SER A 394 27.08 -6.24 9.08
CA SER A 394 26.12 -7.35 9.09
C SER A 394 25.72 -7.82 10.51
N ALA A 395 26.66 -7.80 11.45
CA ALA A 395 26.44 -8.26 12.82
C ALA A 395 25.52 -7.29 13.60
N TYR A 396 24.38 -7.80 14.08
CA TYR A 396 23.40 -7.01 14.83
C TYR A 396 23.97 -6.37 16.09
N GLY A 397 24.84 -7.08 16.82
CA GLY A 397 25.47 -6.57 18.04
C GLY A 397 26.35 -5.33 17.81
N TYR A 398 27.01 -5.23 16.65
CA TYR A 398 27.80 -4.06 16.28
C TYR A 398 26.92 -2.88 15.90
N ARG A 399 25.88 -3.12 15.08
CA ARG A 399 24.87 -2.11 14.74
C ARG A 399 24.20 -1.53 15.98
N HIS A 400 23.80 -2.38 16.92
CA HIS A 400 23.18 -1.95 18.18
C HIS A 400 24.12 -1.11 19.05
N LYS A 401 25.39 -1.52 19.18
CA LYS A 401 26.40 -0.73 19.91
C LYS A 401 26.65 0.64 19.28
N LEU A 402 26.72 0.73 17.97
CA LEU A 402 26.93 1.99 17.25
C LEU A 402 25.76 2.96 17.47
N LEU A 403 24.53 2.51 17.26
CA LEU A 403 23.33 3.34 17.40
C LEU A 403 23.09 3.78 18.85
N LYS A 404 23.33 2.90 19.82
CA LYS A 404 23.23 3.26 21.25
C LYS A 404 24.36 4.17 21.70
N GLY A 405 25.56 4.01 21.13
CA GLY A 405 26.71 4.87 21.40
C GLY A 405 26.50 6.29 20.88
N ILE A 406 25.97 6.43 19.66
CA ILE A 406 25.79 7.74 19.03
C ILE A 406 24.65 8.53 19.70
N ASP A 407 23.57 7.85 20.10
CA ASP A 407 22.48 8.44 20.88
C ASP A 407 22.97 9.01 22.23
N LYS A 408 23.88 8.28 22.88
CA LYS A 408 24.54 8.74 24.12
C LYS A 408 25.47 9.93 23.88
N LEU A 409 26.20 9.96 22.76
CA LEU A 409 27.09 11.06 22.39
C LEU A 409 26.30 12.33 22.01
N SER A 410 25.18 12.19 21.29
CA SER A 410 24.27 13.29 20.96
C SER A 410 23.67 13.91 22.22
N SER A 411 23.30 13.07 23.20
CA SER A 411 22.76 13.51 24.49
C SER A 411 23.77 14.28 25.36
N SER A 412 25.08 14.01 25.22
CA SER A 412 26.12 14.69 26.01
C SER A 412 26.60 16.02 25.40
N THR A 413 26.37 16.25 24.11
CA THR A 413 27.00 17.37 23.36
C THR A 413 26.03 18.51 23.02
N GLY A 414 24.75 18.41 23.42
CA GLY A 414 23.80 19.54 23.38
C GLY A 414 23.44 20.07 21.99
N LEU A 415 23.64 19.29 20.92
CA LEU A 415 23.16 19.63 19.58
C LEU A 415 21.66 19.34 19.50
N GLN A 416 20.86 20.40 19.52
CA GLN A 416 19.41 20.33 19.42
C GLN A 416 19.00 20.24 17.94
N LEU A 417 18.65 19.04 17.48
CA LEU A 417 18.02 18.80 16.17
C LEU A 417 16.60 18.23 16.37
N SER A 418 15.65 18.80 15.64
CA SER A 418 14.20 18.55 15.68
C SER A 418 13.79 17.11 15.23
N PRO A 419 12.55 16.64 15.50
CA PRO A 419 12.13 15.25 15.27
C PRO A 419 12.01 14.88 13.76
N PRO A 420 11.92 13.58 13.42
CA PRO A 420 12.62 12.98 12.30
C PRO A 420 11.90 13.19 10.97
N SER A 421 12.45 14.06 10.12
CA SER A 421 12.17 14.10 8.68
C SER A 421 13.31 13.42 7.94
N SER A 422 13.01 12.26 7.34
CA SER A 422 13.81 11.61 6.29
C SER A 422 14.46 12.63 5.35
N PRO A 423 15.79 12.66 5.12
CA PRO A 423 16.35 13.53 4.10
C PRO A 423 16.89 12.69 2.93
N GLY A 424 15.97 12.24 2.07
CA GLY A 424 16.30 11.93 0.67
C GLY A 424 16.07 13.10 -0.28
N THR A 425 15.15 14.02 0.08
CA THR A 425 14.78 15.20 -0.70
C THR A 425 15.19 16.48 0.02
N LEU A 426 16.04 17.29 -0.62
CA LEU A 426 16.33 18.66 -0.22
C LEU A 426 15.44 19.62 -1.02
N LEU A 427 14.80 20.57 -0.33
CA LEU A 427 14.07 21.67 -0.94
C LEU A 427 14.90 22.94 -0.81
N VAL A 428 15.35 23.48 -1.94
CA VAL A 428 16.19 24.67 -2.00
C VAL A 428 15.32 25.86 -2.42
N ASP A 429 15.15 26.83 -1.54
CA ASP A 429 14.42 28.06 -1.86
C ASP A 429 15.17 28.85 -2.94
N LEU A 430 14.48 29.24 -4.00
CA LEU A 430 14.99 30.16 -5.01
C LEU A 430 14.68 31.60 -4.61
N LEU A 431 15.65 32.49 -4.82
CA LEU A 431 15.47 33.93 -4.59
C LEU A 431 14.71 34.55 -5.77
N SER A 432 13.97 35.63 -5.53
CA SER A 432 13.16 36.31 -6.56
C SER A 432 13.99 36.83 -7.74
N GLU A 433 15.28 37.08 -7.51
CA GLU A 433 16.24 37.60 -8.48
C GLU A 433 16.91 36.47 -9.29
N ASP A 434 16.71 35.19 -8.91
CA ASP A 434 17.25 34.06 -9.64
C ASP A 434 16.57 33.93 -11.01
N LYS A 435 17.37 33.68 -12.05
CA LYS A 435 16.86 33.47 -13.41
C LYS A 435 15.88 32.30 -13.49
N GLU A 436 16.12 31.24 -12.71
CA GLU A 436 15.19 30.09 -12.60
C GLU A 436 13.86 30.52 -11.97
N PHE A 437 13.88 31.37 -10.94
CA PHE A 437 12.66 31.88 -10.32
C PHE A 437 11.84 32.70 -11.31
N MET A 438 12.46 33.69 -11.96
CA MET A 438 11.79 34.56 -12.92
C MET A 438 11.19 33.78 -14.10
N ALA A 439 11.92 32.77 -14.61
CA ALA A 439 11.43 31.93 -15.70
C ALA A 439 10.21 31.08 -15.27
N VAL A 440 10.27 30.43 -14.11
CA VAL A 440 9.14 29.63 -13.60
C VAL A 440 7.94 30.52 -13.28
N GLU A 441 8.17 31.73 -12.75
CA GLU A 441 7.13 32.73 -12.53
C GLU A 441 6.47 33.16 -13.83
N GLU A 442 7.25 33.57 -14.83
CA GLU A 442 6.74 34.00 -16.14
C GLU A 442 5.89 32.91 -16.80
N GLU A 443 6.40 31.66 -16.81
CA GLU A 443 5.67 30.51 -17.33
C GLU A 443 4.34 30.31 -16.60
N MET A 444 4.35 30.37 -15.27
CA MET A 444 3.15 30.22 -14.47
C MET A 444 2.13 31.33 -14.76
N GLN A 445 2.55 32.60 -14.81
CA GLN A 445 1.66 33.72 -15.14
C GLN A 445 1.09 33.59 -16.57
N SER A 446 1.89 33.08 -17.51
CA SER A 446 1.47 32.88 -18.89
C SER A 446 0.30 31.89 -19.02
N THR A 447 0.06 31.04 -18.01
CA THR A 447 -1.04 30.06 -18.00
C THR A 447 -2.41 30.66 -17.72
N ILE A 448 -2.51 31.91 -17.26
CA ILE A 448 -3.78 32.56 -16.89
C ILE A 448 -4.65 32.76 -18.14
N ARG A 449 -5.85 32.17 -18.15
CA ARG A 449 -6.82 32.29 -19.24
C ARG A 449 -8.24 32.32 -18.67
N GLU A 450 -9.15 32.97 -19.40
CA GLU A 450 -10.58 32.97 -19.06
C GLU A 450 -11.20 31.58 -19.30
N HIS A 451 -11.95 31.08 -18.31
CA HIS A 451 -12.61 29.77 -18.38
C HIS A 451 -14.01 29.88 -18.99
N ARG A 452 -14.32 29.02 -19.99
CA ARG A 452 -15.62 28.97 -20.70
C ARG A 452 -16.57 27.91 -20.14
N ASP A 453 -16.77 27.88 -18.83
CA ASP A 453 -17.59 26.86 -18.15
C ASP A 453 -18.83 27.43 -17.44
N ASN A 454 -19.26 28.63 -17.87
CA ASN A 454 -20.40 29.36 -17.28
C ASN A 454 -20.31 29.53 -15.75
N GLY A 455 -19.09 29.57 -15.17
CA GLY A 455 -18.87 29.85 -13.74
C GLY A 455 -18.95 28.63 -12.81
N HIS A 456 -18.98 27.40 -13.34
CA HIS A 456 -19.19 26.20 -12.52
C HIS A 456 -17.93 25.64 -11.84
N SER A 457 -16.71 25.93 -12.31
CA SER A 457 -15.46 25.38 -11.75
C SER A 457 -14.67 26.37 -10.88
N GLY A 458 -15.16 27.60 -10.68
CA GLY A 458 -14.45 28.70 -9.98
C GLY A 458 -13.29 29.30 -10.79
N GLY A 459 -12.71 30.44 -10.42
CA GLY A 459 -13.36 31.75 -10.51
C GLY A 459 -12.38 32.77 -11.09
N VAL A 460 -12.81 34.02 -11.20
CA VAL A 460 -12.10 35.07 -11.94
C VAL A 460 -10.87 35.54 -11.16
N PHE A 461 -9.67 35.41 -11.73
CA PHE A 461 -8.43 35.96 -11.20
C PHE A 461 -7.55 36.48 -12.34
N CYS A 462 -6.77 37.52 -12.07
CA CYS A 462 -5.95 38.19 -13.08
C CYS A 462 -4.45 37.87 -12.96
N ARG A 463 -4.01 37.38 -11.79
CA ARG A 463 -2.60 37.11 -11.50
C ARG A 463 -2.43 36.01 -10.45
N TYR A 464 -1.32 35.29 -10.51
CA TYR A 464 -0.82 34.50 -9.38
C TYR A 464 0.10 35.36 -8.51
N ASN A 465 -0.10 35.35 -7.20
CA ASN A 465 0.87 35.85 -6.25
C ASN A 465 1.77 34.68 -5.84
N ILE A 466 2.96 34.58 -6.44
CA ILE A 466 3.92 33.51 -6.13
C ILE A 466 4.57 33.84 -4.79
N VAL A 467 4.36 32.96 -3.81
CA VAL A 467 4.87 33.12 -2.45
C VAL A 467 6.27 32.53 -2.34
N ARG A 468 6.50 31.37 -2.97
CA ARG A 468 7.78 30.67 -2.89
C ARG A 468 7.94 29.68 -4.04
N ILE A 469 9.13 29.58 -4.59
CA ILE A 469 9.54 28.51 -5.51
C ILE A 469 10.70 27.76 -4.87
N GLN A 470 10.55 26.45 -4.74
CA GLN A 470 11.58 25.60 -4.16
C GLN A 470 12.03 24.59 -5.20
N LYS A 471 13.34 24.54 -5.47
CA LYS A 471 13.95 23.49 -6.29
C LYS A 471 14.02 22.20 -5.50
N VAL A 472 13.49 21.14 -6.08
CA VAL A 472 13.51 19.81 -5.47
C VAL A 472 14.81 19.12 -5.87
N GLN A 473 15.56 18.65 -4.89
CA GLN A 473 16.79 17.89 -5.08
C GLN A 473 16.65 16.54 -4.38
N ASN A 474 16.35 15.49 -5.15
CA ASN A 474 16.36 14.13 -4.63
C ASN A 474 17.12 13.22 -5.59
N ARG A 475 18.27 12.71 -5.11
CA ARG A 475 19.17 11.87 -5.91
C ARG A 475 18.51 10.59 -6.40
N LYS A 476 17.78 9.89 -5.52
CA LYS A 476 17.11 8.62 -5.86
C LYS A 476 16.01 8.84 -6.92
N LEU A 477 15.28 9.95 -6.84
CA LEU A 477 14.28 10.30 -7.85
C LEU A 477 14.94 10.66 -9.17
N TRP A 478 16.02 11.44 -9.12
CA TRP A 478 16.79 11.83 -10.29
C TRP A 478 17.39 10.63 -11.02
N GLU A 479 17.98 9.68 -10.31
CA GLU A 479 18.55 8.45 -10.89
C GLU A 479 17.49 7.62 -11.60
N ARG A 480 16.31 7.44 -10.97
CA ARG A 480 15.17 6.74 -11.60
C ARG A 480 14.68 7.46 -12.85
N TYR A 481 14.58 8.78 -12.79
CA TYR A 481 14.19 9.60 -13.93
C TYR A 481 15.21 9.53 -15.06
N ALA A 482 16.51 9.67 -14.76
CA ALA A 482 17.59 9.63 -15.73
C ALA A 482 17.69 8.26 -16.42
N HIS A 483 17.56 7.18 -15.65
CA HIS A 483 17.46 5.82 -16.20
C HIS A 483 16.26 5.70 -17.13
N ARG A 484 15.09 6.17 -16.69
CA ARG A 484 13.86 6.08 -17.49
C ARG A 484 13.93 6.92 -18.76
N ARG A 485 14.53 8.10 -18.70
CA ARG A 485 14.81 8.97 -19.85
C ARG A 485 15.69 8.28 -20.88
N GLN A 486 16.71 7.54 -20.44
CA GLN A 486 17.58 6.78 -21.32
C GLN A 486 16.81 5.66 -22.06
N GLU A 487 15.97 4.90 -21.35
CA GLU A 487 15.11 3.87 -21.98
C GLU A 487 14.17 4.49 -23.04
N VAL A 488 13.54 5.63 -22.72
CA VAL A 488 12.70 6.36 -23.68
C VAL A 488 13.53 6.84 -24.88
N ALA A 489 14.76 7.31 -24.65
CA ALA A 489 15.63 7.80 -25.71
C ALA A 489 16.01 6.69 -26.70
N GLU A 490 16.37 5.51 -26.22
CA GLU A 490 16.72 4.34 -27.04
C GLU A 490 15.59 3.99 -28.01
N GLU A 491 14.35 4.11 -27.58
CA GLU A 491 13.18 3.87 -28.43
C GLU A 491 12.82 5.05 -29.36
N ASN A 492 13.28 6.25 -29.05
CA ASN A 492 13.02 7.51 -29.76
C ASN A 492 14.23 8.03 -30.55
N ASN A 493 14.95 7.16 -31.27
CA ASN A 493 16.12 7.52 -32.08
C ASN A 493 17.23 8.24 -31.26
N ASN A 494 17.46 7.78 -30.03
CA ASN A 494 18.38 8.39 -29.05
C ASN A 494 18.00 9.83 -28.64
N GLN A 495 16.71 10.17 -28.66
CA GLN A 495 16.20 11.45 -28.16
C GLN A 495 15.32 11.25 -26.93
N GLY A 496 15.73 11.77 -25.78
CA GLY A 496 14.98 11.66 -24.52
C GLY A 496 13.64 12.42 -24.49
N ASN A 497 13.38 13.28 -25.49
CA ASN A 497 12.12 14.01 -25.68
C ASN A 497 11.58 14.64 -24.38
N GLU A 498 12.45 15.40 -23.71
CA GLU A 498 12.14 16.05 -22.44
C GLU A 498 11.31 17.33 -22.61
N ARG A 499 10.37 17.53 -21.71
CA ARG A 499 9.58 18.77 -21.58
C ARG A 499 9.35 19.12 -20.13
N MET A 500 9.27 20.41 -19.84
CA MET A 500 8.77 20.90 -18.57
C MET A 500 7.25 21.03 -18.65
N LEU A 501 6.52 20.39 -17.74
CA LEU A 501 5.06 20.39 -17.71
C LEU A 501 4.53 20.59 -16.29
N PHE A 502 3.40 21.26 -16.17
CA PHE A 502 2.77 21.50 -14.87
C PHE A 502 1.94 20.30 -14.41
N HIS A 503 1.95 20.04 -13.11
CA HIS A 503 1.16 19.00 -12.46
C HIS A 503 0.55 19.53 -11.15
N GLY A 504 -0.79 19.44 -11.05
CA GLY A 504 -1.53 19.76 -9.82
C GLY A 504 -1.98 18.47 -9.12
N SER A 505 -1.72 18.36 -7.81
CA SER A 505 -2.09 17.18 -7.03
C SER A 505 -2.38 17.49 -5.55
N PRO A 506 -3.32 16.77 -4.91
CA PRO A 506 -3.47 16.81 -3.46
C PRO A 506 -2.33 16.06 -2.72
N PHE A 507 -1.55 15.24 -3.43
CA PHE A 507 -0.46 14.42 -2.88
C PHE A 507 0.93 15.02 -3.11
N ILE A 508 1.04 16.33 -3.33
CA ILE A 508 2.30 17.02 -3.64
C ILE A 508 3.43 16.68 -2.65
N ASN A 509 3.15 16.64 -1.35
CA ASN A 509 4.15 16.28 -0.35
C ASN A 509 4.67 14.84 -0.52
N ALA A 510 3.80 13.90 -0.86
CA ALA A 510 4.22 12.52 -1.12
C ALA A 510 5.05 12.42 -2.41
N ILE A 511 4.66 13.16 -3.47
CA ILE A 511 5.37 13.18 -4.75
C ILE A 511 6.77 13.77 -4.59
N VAL A 512 6.91 14.89 -3.87
CA VAL A 512 8.22 15.53 -3.61
C VAL A 512 9.16 14.61 -2.82
N GLN A 513 8.61 13.80 -1.91
CA GLN A 513 9.43 12.93 -1.04
C GLN A 513 9.72 11.55 -1.66
N LYS A 514 8.79 10.99 -2.44
CA LYS A 514 8.83 9.59 -2.88
C LYS A 514 8.77 9.42 -4.41
N GLY A 515 8.58 10.51 -5.15
CA GLY A 515 8.37 10.50 -6.60
C GLY A 515 6.92 10.22 -6.98
N PHE A 516 6.66 10.27 -8.29
CA PHE A 516 5.36 9.86 -8.83
C PHE A 516 5.20 8.34 -8.68
N ASP A 517 4.01 7.94 -8.24
CA ASP A 517 3.58 6.54 -8.08
C ASP A 517 2.20 6.44 -8.76
N GLU A 518 1.95 5.34 -9.45
CA GLU A 518 0.68 5.05 -10.12
C GLU A 518 -0.54 5.16 -9.18
N ARG A 519 -0.36 4.94 -7.87
CA ARG A 519 -1.40 5.13 -6.85
C ARG A 519 -1.72 6.61 -6.60
N HIS A 520 -0.77 7.51 -6.82
CA HIS A 520 -0.97 8.97 -6.74
C HIS A 520 -1.49 9.57 -8.06
N ALA A 521 -1.65 8.77 -9.12
CA ALA A 521 -2.15 9.19 -10.44
C ALA A 521 -3.68 9.43 -10.46
N TYR A 522 -4.39 9.16 -9.36
CA TYR A 522 -5.85 9.18 -9.29
C TYR A 522 -6.41 10.61 -9.14
N ILE A 523 -6.37 11.36 -10.22
CA ILE A 523 -6.79 12.76 -10.22
C ILE A 523 -7.53 13.02 -11.55
N GLY A 524 -8.88 13.01 -11.52
CA GLY A 524 -9.65 13.52 -12.66
C GLY A 524 -11.00 12.92 -13.00
N GLY A 525 -11.55 11.94 -12.28
CA GLY A 525 -12.94 11.49 -12.48
C GLY A 525 -13.29 11.02 -13.91
N MET A 526 -12.30 10.72 -14.75
CA MET A 526 -12.48 10.14 -16.08
C MET A 526 -11.37 9.11 -16.34
N PHE A 527 -11.71 7.84 -16.08
CA PHE A 527 -11.16 6.62 -16.67
C PHE A 527 -9.67 6.61 -17.11
N GLY A 528 -8.79 6.01 -16.29
CA GLY A 528 -7.47 5.52 -16.72
C GLY A 528 -6.37 5.69 -15.67
N ALA A 529 -5.48 4.68 -15.53
CA ALA A 529 -4.38 4.62 -14.56
C ALA A 529 -3.16 5.50 -14.93
N GLY A 530 -3.37 6.70 -15.48
CA GLY A 530 -2.31 7.57 -16.00
C GLY A 530 -2.10 8.85 -15.17
N ILE A 531 -0.88 9.36 -15.15
CA ILE A 531 -0.50 10.64 -14.55
C ILE A 531 -0.68 11.74 -15.60
N TYR A 532 -1.46 12.76 -15.27
CA TYR A 532 -1.81 13.84 -16.18
C TYR A 532 -0.87 15.05 -16.01
N PHE A 533 -0.39 15.56 -17.14
CA PHE A 533 0.42 16.76 -17.25
C PHE A 533 -0.18 17.71 -18.29
N ALA A 534 -0.04 19.01 -18.06
CA ALA A 534 -0.52 20.03 -18.99
C ALA A 534 0.59 21.03 -19.33
N GLU A 535 0.66 21.43 -20.60
CA GLU A 535 1.50 22.56 -21.04
C GLU A 535 1.04 23.85 -20.36
N HIS A 536 -0.26 24.12 -20.40
CA HIS A 536 -0.84 25.28 -19.73
C HIS A 536 -1.88 24.80 -18.73
N SER A 537 -1.55 24.98 -17.45
CA SER A 537 -2.21 24.41 -16.28
C SER A 537 -3.61 24.97 -15.97
N SER A 538 -4.49 25.06 -16.97
CA SER A 538 -5.85 25.59 -16.77
C SER A 538 -6.74 24.64 -15.96
N LYS A 539 -6.53 23.31 -16.01
CA LYS A 539 -7.21 22.34 -15.12
C LYS A 539 -6.64 22.29 -13.69
N SER A 540 -5.45 22.82 -13.44
CA SER A 540 -4.82 22.69 -12.11
C SER A 540 -5.48 23.53 -11.03
N ASN A 541 -6.35 24.47 -11.42
CA ASN A 541 -7.26 25.14 -10.49
C ASN A 541 -8.32 24.21 -9.90
N GLN A 542 -8.67 23.11 -10.59
CA GLN A 542 -9.63 22.10 -10.11
C GLN A 542 -9.02 21.12 -9.11
N TYR A 543 -7.71 20.83 -9.21
CA TYR A 543 -7.08 19.76 -8.43
C TYR A 543 -6.55 20.16 -7.06
N VAL A 544 -6.38 21.46 -6.80
CA VAL A 544 -5.90 21.87 -5.48
C VAL A 544 -7.02 21.81 -4.43
N TYR A 545 -8.32 21.95 -4.79
CA TYR A 545 -9.47 21.70 -3.90
C TYR A 545 -10.80 21.44 -4.65
N GLY A 546 -10.94 20.30 -5.34
CA GLY A 546 -12.24 19.97 -5.96
C GLY A 546 -12.32 18.67 -6.77
N ILE A 547 -12.13 17.50 -6.15
CA ILE A 547 -12.74 16.26 -6.66
C ILE A 547 -14.05 16.07 -5.88
N GLY A 548 -15.20 16.29 -6.55
CA GLY A 548 -16.53 16.19 -5.93
C GLY A 548 -17.56 17.27 -6.31
N GLY A 549 -17.44 17.94 -7.46
CA GLY A 549 -18.51 18.85 -7.95
C GLY A 549 -18.39 20.32 -7.50
N GLY A 550 -17.17 20.84 -7.34
CA GLY A 550 -16.96 22.28 -7.13
C GLY A 550 -17.43 22.76 -5.75
N THR A 551 -16.99 22.17 -4.65
CA THR A 551 -17.32 22.65 -3.30
C THR A 551 -16.35 23.73 -2.78
N GLY A 552 -15.19 23.90 -3.43
CA GLY A 552 -14.19 24.92 -3.10
C GLY A 552 -13.32 24.60 -1.89
N CYS A 553 -12.48 25.56 -1.48
CA CYS A 553 -11.59 25.42 -0.33
C CYS A 553 -12.38 24.98 0.93
N PRO A 554 -11.99 23.90 1.65
CA PRO A 554 -12.74 23.39 2.79
C PRO A 554 -13.00 24.44 3.89
N SER A 555 -12.03 25.31 4.14
CA SER A 555 -12.09 26.33 5.19
C SER A 555 -13.02 27.50 4.83
N HIS A 556 -13.02 27.92 3.56
CA HIS A 556 -13.72 29.13 3.13
C HIS A 556 -14.95 28.84 2.24
N LYS A 557 -15.13 27.58 1.84
CA LYS A 557 -16.19 27.08 0.93
C LYS A 557 -16.30 27.92 -0.35
N ASP A 558 -15.17 28.45 -0.80
CA ASP A 558 -15.04 29.25 -2.02
C ASP A 558 -14.24 28.47 -3.07
N ARG A 559 -14.85 28.27 -4.24
CA ARG A 559 -14.23 27.61 -5.41
C ARG A 559 -12.96 28.33 -5.85
N SER A 560 -12.88 29.62 -5.57
CA SER A 560 -11.85 30.55 -6.03
C SER A 560 -11.15 31.21 -4.85
N CYS A 561 -11.07 30.51 -3.71
CA CYS A 561 -10.53 31.07 -2.48
C CYS A 561 -9.21 31.81 -2.73
N TYR A 562 -9.26 33.13 -2.56
CA TYR A 562 -8.16 34.08 -2.74
C TYR A 562 -7.29 34.22 -1.48
N ILE A 563 -7.65 33.53 -0.39
CA ILE A 563 -6.98 33.62 0.92
C ILE A 563 -5.96 32.49 1.09
N CYS A 564 -6.29 31.26 0.71
CA CYS A 564 -5.42 30.11 0.97
C CYS A 564 -4.26 30.02 -0.02
N HIS A 565 -3.08 29.66 0.51
CA HIS A 565 -1.95 29.23 -0.32
C HIS A 565 -2.26 27.89 -0.99
N ARG A 566 -1.71 27.73 -2.19
CA ARG A 566 -1.85 26.58 -3.08
C ARG A 566 -0.47 26.10 -3.49
N HIS A 567 -0.40 24.83 -3.85
CA HIS A 567 0.84 24.21 -4.32
C HIS A 567 0.65 23.67 -5.73
N LEU A 568 1.69 23.81 -6.55
CA LEU A 568 1.77 23.26 -7.90
C LEU A 568 3.19 22.73 -8.13
N LEU A 569 3.32 21.67 -8.93
CA LEU A 569 4.61 21.16 -9.35
C LEU A 569 4.89 21.57 -10.80
N LEU A 570 6.09 22.05 -11.07
CA LEU A 570 6.65 22.08 -12.41
C LEU A 570 7.62 20.90 -12.53
N CYS A 571 7.29 19.97 -13.43
CA CYS A 571 7.96 18.69 -13.53
C CYS A 571 8.74 18.58 -14.84
N ARG A 572 9.89 17.95 -14.77
CA ARG A 572 10.64 17.50 -15.93
C ARG A 572 10.08 16.15 -16.37
N VAL A 573 9.63 16.05 -17.60
CA VAL A 573 8.91 14.87 -18.11
C VAL A 573 9.57 14.37 -19.39
N THR A 574 9.84 13.07 -19.48
CA THR A 574 10.28 12.42 -20.72
C THR A 574 9.09 11.77 -21.43
N LEU A 575 8.82 12.21 -22.66
CA LEU A 575 7.65 11.78 -23.43
C LEU A 575 8.04 10.66 -24.41
N GLY A 576 7.35 9.53 -24.28
CA GLY A 576 7.50 8.37 -25.15
C GLY A 576 6.90 8.59 -26.55
N LYS A 577 6.80 7.52 -27.35
CA LYS A 577 6.17 7.60 -28.67
C LYS A 577 4.72 8.06 -28.53
N SER A 578 4.39 9.13 -29.25
CA SER A 578 3.03 9.67 -29.26
C SER A 578 2.13 8.80 -30.14
N PHE A 579 0.95 8.46 -29.63
CA PHE A 579 -0.13 7.87 -30.43
C PHE A 579 -1.42 8.66 -30.23
N LEU A 580 -2.17 8.86 -31.31
CA LEU A 580 -3.42 9.62 -31.31
C LEU A 580 -4.60 8.68 -31.02
N GLN A 581 -5.33 8.93 -29.93
CA GLN A 581 -6.55 8.19 -29.58
C GLN A 581 -7.75 9.15 -29.67
N PHE A 582 -8.65 8.93 -30.64
CA PHE A 582 -9.78 9.84 -30.92
C PHE A 582 -11.00 9.68 -30.00
N SER A 583 -10.92 8.79 -28.98
CA SER A 583 -11.99 8.55 -28.03
C SER A 583 -11.42 8.39 -26.63
N ALA A 584 -11.87 9.22 -25.68
CA ALA A 584 -11.51 9.13 -24.27
C ALA A 584 -11.79 7.72 -23.68
N MET A 585 -12.78 7.00 -24.23
CA MET A 585 -13.21 5.67 -23.76
C MET A 585 -12.13 4.58 -23.96
N LYS A 586 -11.22 4.74 -24.92
CA LYS A 586 -10.13 3.77 -25.17
C LYS A 586 -8.79 4.20 -24.58
N MET A 587 -8.71 5.31 -23.84
CA MET A 587 -7.46 5.79 -23.22
C MET A 587 -7.06 4.88 -22.05
N ALA A 588 -8.04 4.44 -21.24
CA ALA A 588 -7.86 3.55 -20.09
C ALA A 588 -7.40 2.11 -20.42
N HIS A 589 -7.36 1.75 -21.71
CA HIS A 589 -6.97 0.42 -22.19
C HIS A 589 -5.71 0.45 -23.07
N ALA A 590 -5.01 1.59 -23.11
CA ALA A 590 -3.70 1.65 -23.76
C ALA A 590 -2.71 0.73 -23.03
N PRO A 591 -1.90 -0.07 -23.74
CA PRO A 591 -0.94 -0.97 -23.10
C PRO A 591 0.04 -0.17 -22.23
N PRO A 592 0.37 -0.64 -21.02
CA PRO A 592 1.45 -0.05 -20.22
C PRO A 592 2.78 -0.15 -21.00
N GLY A 593 3.44 0.98 -21.26
CA GLY A 593 4.70 1.05 -22.01
C GLY A 593 5.22 2.48 -22.16
N HIS A 594 6.32 2.68 -22.91
CA HIS A 594 6.95 3.97 -23.22
C HIS A 594 6.09 4.86 -24.16
N HIS A 595 4.83 5.08 -23.82
CA HIS A 595 3.89 5.80 -24.68
C HIS A 595 3.27 6.98 -23.95
N SER A 596 3.19 8.12 -24.64
CA SER A 596 2.54 9.33 -24.14
C SER A 596 1.33 9.63 -25.02
N VAL A 597 0.16 9.83 -24.42
CA VAL A 597 -1.04 10.22 -25.18
C VAL A 597 -1.15 11.72 -25.21
N MET A 598 -1.30 12.29 -26.40
CA MET A 598 -1.67 13.69 -26.59
C MET A 598 -3.18 13.79 -26.85
N GLY A 599 -3.92 14.36 -25.90
CA GLY A 599 -5.36 14.64 -26.06
C GLY A 599 -5.62 15.92 -26.85
N ARG A 600 -6.66 15.94 -27.72
CA ARG A 600 -7.16 17.19 -28.32
C ARG A 600 -8.18 17.87 -27.40
N PRO A 601 -8.16 19.20 -27.28
CA PRO A 601 -9.23 20.02 -26.71
C PRO A 601 -10.64 19.56 -27.08
N SER A 602 -11.52 19.32 -26.11
CA SER A 602 -12.96 19.16 -26.35
C SER A 602 -13.63 20.52 -26.61
N ALA A 603 -14.73 20.55 -27.36
CA ALA A 603 -15.53 21.77 -27.52
C ALA A 603 -16.06 22.21 -26.13
N GLY A 604 -15.61 23.37 -25.64
CA GLY A 604 -15.90 23.87 -24.28
C GLY A 604 -14.93 23.38 -23.19
N GLY A 605 -13.86 22.66 -23.54
CA GLY A 605 -12.77 22.25 -22.66
C GLY A 605 -11.50 23.09 -22.83
N LEU A 606 -10.35 22.57 -22.36
CA LEU A 606 -9.06 23.28 -22.40
C LEU A 606 -8.63 23.63 -23.83
N ASN A 607 -7.96 24.76 -24.03
CA ASN A 607 -7.42 25.18 -25.32
C ASN A 607 -6.13 24.44 -25.74
N PHE A 608 -5.56 23.56 -24.91
CA PHE A 608 -4.20 23.03 -25.08
C PHE A 608 -4.11 21.50 -24.94
N PRO A 609 -3.04 20.87 -25.49
CA PRO A 609 -2.78 19.44 -25.34
C PRO A 609 -2.57 19.01 -23.88
N GLU A 610 -3.16 17.87 -23.53
CA GLU A 610 -2.88 17.16 -22.27
C GLU A 610 -2.05 15.93 -22.56
N TYR A 611 -1.05 15.70 -21.70
CA TYR A 611 -0.17 14.55 -21.78
C TYR A 611 -0.51 13.57 -20.67
N VAL A 612 -0.73 12.31 -21.04
CA VAL A 612 -0.94 11.21 -20.09
C VAL A 612 0.28 10.31 -20.12
N VAL A 613 0.81 10.04 -18.93
CA VAL A 613 2.01 9.21 -18.72
C VAL A 613 1.67 8.08 -17.76
N TYR A 614 1.97 6.84 -18.12
CA TYR A 614 1.54 5.66 -17.34
C TYR A 614 2.59 5.15 -16.34
N ARG A 615 3.81 5.71 -16.34
CA ARG A 615 4.87 5.36 -15.38
C ARG A 615 5.37 6.60 -14.65
N GLY A 616 5.45 6.51 -13.32
CA GLY A 616 5.86 7.63 -12.47
C GLY A 616 7.29 8.10 -12.73
N GLU A 617 8.20 7.18 -13.06
CA GLU A 617 9.61 7.47 -13.30
C GLU A 617 9.85 8.28 -14.58
N GLN A 618 8.85 8.45 -15.44
CA GLN A 618 8.94 9.35 -16.59
C GLN A 618 8.86 10.84 -16.20
N ALA A 619 8.62 11.15 -14.92
CA ALA A 619 8.55 12.51 -14.43
C ALA A 619 9.38 12.71 -13.15
N TYR A 620 10.13 13.81 -13.12
CA TYR A 620 10.84 14.30 -11.94
C TYR A 620 10.20 15.61 -11.48
N PRO A 621 9.76 15.73 -10.22
CA PRO A 621 9.28 17.01 -9.68
C PRO A 621 10.49 17.95 -9.56
N GLU A 622 10.63 18.93 -10.45
CA GLU A 622 11.79 19.82 -10.49
C GLU A 622 11.58 21.01 -9.54
N TYR A 623 10.40 21.61 -9.55
CA TYR A 623 10.05 22.74 -8.68
C TYR A 623 8.72 22.55 -7.95
N LEU A 624 8.71 22.90 -6.67
CA LEU A 624 7.52 23.08 -5.86
C LEU A 624 7.18 24.58 -5.77
N ILE A 625 6.03 24.95 -6.30
CA ILE A 625 5.57 26.35 -6.35
C ILE A 625 4.45 26.53 -5.33
N THR A 626 4.65 27.46 -4.40
CA THR A 626 3.63 27.91 -3.45
C THR A 626 3.11 29.26 -3.90
N TYR A 627 1.79 29.40 -4.06
CA TYR A 627 1.18 30.61 -4.63
C TYR A 627 -0.22 30.88 -4.06
N GLN A 628 -0.72 32.08 -4.31
CA GLN A 628 -2.08 32.52 -4.02
C GLN A 628 -2.69 33.13 -5.30
N ILE A 629 -4.00 33.06 -5.48
CA ILE A 629 -4.68 33.69 -6.63
C ILE A 629 -5.16 35.10 -6.27
N VAL A 630 -5.11 36.03 -7.22
CA VAL A 630 -5.46 37.45 -7.02
C VAL A 630 -6.70 37.82 -7.83
N LYS A 631 -7.72 38.37 -7.15
CA LYS A 631 -8.96 38.86 -7.78
C LYS A 631 -8.65 40.06 -8.70
N PRO A 632 -9.33 40.24 -9.84
CA PRO A 632 -9.28 41.50 -10.58
C PRO A 632 -9.79 42.64 -9.70
N GLU A 633 -9.12 43.79 -9.74
CA GLU A 633 -9.60 44.98 -9.05
C GLU A 633 -11.00 45.36 -9.56
N GLU A 634 -11.96 45.56 -8.65
CA GLU A 634 -13.26 46.12 -9.02
C GLU A 634 -13.03 47.57 -9.43
N THR A 635 -13.15 47.87 -10.73
CA THR A 635 -13.30 49.25 -11.18
C THR A 635 -14.59 49.79 -10.57
N THR A 636 -14.47 50.51 -9.45
CA THR A 636 -15.56 51.36 -8.94
C THR A 636 -16.01 52.27 -10.08
N PRO A 637 -17.27 52.20 -10.52
CA PRO A 637 -17.77 53.16 -11.48
C PRO A 637 -17.69 54.54 -10.82
N VAL A 638 -16.94 55.44 -11.45
CA VAL A 638 -16.98 56.86 -11.12
C VAL A 638 -18.44 57.28 -11.22
N SER A 639 -18.97 57.78 -10.11
CA SER A 639 -20.31 58.34 -10.02
C SER A 639 -20.44 59.51 -10.98
N GLU A 640 -21.06 59.28 -12.15
CA GLU A 640 -21.69 60.35 -12.91
C GLU A 640 -22.96 60.79 -12.18
N THR A 641 -22.78 61.64 -11.19
CA THR A 641 -23.82 62.56 -10.74
C THR A 641 -23.71 63.86 -11.51
N GLU A 642 -24.80 64.19 -12.19
CA GLU A 642 -25.25 65.54 -12.56
C GLU A 642 -24.51 66.26 -13.70
N SER A 643 -25.15 66.38 -14.87
CA SER A 643 -25.92 67.60 -15.19
C SER A 643 -26.51 67.59 -16.61
N ARG A 644 -27.84 67.82 -16.64
CA ARG A 644 -28.71 68.32 -17.72
C ARG A 644 -29.08 67.41 -18.89
#